data_AF-A0A433THN2-F1
#
_entry.id   AF-A0A433THN2-F1
#
_cell.length_a   1.000
_cell.length_b   1.000
_cell.length_c   1.000
_cell.angle_alpha   90.00
_cell.angle_beta   90.00
_cell.angle_gamma   90.00
#
_symmetry.space_group_name_H-M   'P 1'
#
loop_
_entity.id
_entity.type
_entity.pdbx_description
1 polymer ?
#
loop_
_entity_poly.entity_id
_entity_poly.type
_entity_poly.pdbx_seq_one_letter_code
_entity_poly.pdbx_strand_id
1 'polypeptide(L)'
;MSEISEALCKVSLADSGKRLYFSGSELEYALFVHSLSFLGRLLCFEKGRSFFPIRLKEKQVPVNIKQLLKALVLLIVDPAASTTGTSRRNDKNTYESTHLVAEVFKSLCSTEAMCSASVCKDDIMNTLLSPVAQLLDGAIDHPVPCEATLLHVADILCIIASSTTGRRHLIHGEGKGLLSRTKSSAAHLIAEFTKKALSEKLSSPCPNAVTGAYLYVCRQLYNTCEGLLVLSQYELHTCIAQTWRKLQDSEKGGSSTVSSSKGDDPEKYKDSYSMFSWKETLQDNLLNFASTAKGILLLQQTGAFSECVRYMYSRYDKKLQVSKCEKFGYGYMVTQVAATSPGIQALQSTGYIRALLSELWSSLECGPQDTPVFTPKTWPVDPIDRSSQKHFIRLVNILSAFPAVYELIRGEALPSRERYGLRDVPETITALIDRIIIVDSPAKIHSLFNYEQSCTFGLRVLSAMVSCLDTYLLLQSQYKFQEFLFQEQDANKLDGSDIFTKDALSLERNYILVKTFMIGGPTERTLPSRTLEEDKSGSIKAPTLFSSHPIPREYQPNIAGRSAMKQENDLSKFLGSGRPEKKPSVWVEKCRDIFYKMAASKPDQAKGNLLQQVLEQTVAHQCHTQEEAIFHLFDFSGTDSTIKNFKLSPLQLLGIKTAVRYGIHLKVINTTSESTENLTQLVKLTGCFLRQQQRSLKSSLRFLEGGYPGFDWFTATIFLIFNGHAERAWNFLHKFSSLGASGYLWMARLHASLLPISLLSSGIPPLFSSTAHNIELVLQIELPLVASAFTMSGYTPSQICFHWLSQCFWNYLDWLDIVHYVTVCICLGVDYQVYLCVAILRHLQEEILSHMQTQDLIIFLKEESIRRFHVLDHIKFMKELETKYRKIVLSDMMNISKP
;
A
#
# COMPACT_ATOMS: atom_id res chain seq x y z
N MET A 1 49.71 17.69 30.37
CA MET A 1 48.65 18.11 31.31
C MET A 1 48.67 17.36 32.65
N SER A 2 49.53 16.35 32.86
CA SER A 2 49.61 15.66 34.16
C SER A 2 50.04 16.60 35.30
N GLU A 3 50.85 17.62 35.03
CA GLU A 3 51.39 18.52 36.07
C GLU A 3 50.35 19.46 36.72
N ILE A 4 49.30 19.86 36.00
CA ILE A 4 48.27 20.78 36.54
C ILE A 4 47.23 20.02 37.38
N SER A 5 46.87 18.80 36.95
CA SER A 5 45.97 17.90 37.69
C SER A 5 46.61 17.46 39.02
N GLU A 6 47.93 17.17 39.01
CA GLU A 6 48.70 16.82 40.20
C GLU A 6 48.84 17.99 41.20
N ALA A 7 48.89 19.23 40.71
CA ALA A 7 48.99 20.43 41.54
C ALA A 7 47.69 20.74 42.29
N LEU A 8 46.52 20.45 41.68
CA LEU A 8 45.22 20.74 42.28
C LEU A 8 44.75 19.66 43.28
N CYS A 9 45.25 18.42 43.18
CA CYS A 9 44.95 17.37 44.15
C CYS A 9 45.56 17.61 45.55
N LYS A 10 46.49 18.56 45.71
CA LYS A 10 47.26 18.77 46.96
C LYS A 10 46.71 19.84 47.91
N VAL A 11 45.57 20.47 47.63
CA VAL A 11 45.03 21.54 48.48
C VAL A 11 43.74 21.09 49.16
N SER A 12 43.86 20.67 50.42
CA SER A 12 42.73 20.50 51.34
C SER A 12 42.83 21.55 52.45
N LEU A 13 41.94 22.53 52.40
CA LEU A 13 41.62 23.40 53.53
C LEU A 13 40.10 23.43 53.63
N ALA A 14 39.57 22.65 54.57
CA ALA A 14 38.16 22.61 54.88
C ALA A 14 37.80 23.84 55.71
N ASP A 15 36.87 24.66 55.21
CA ASP A 15 36.00 25.41 56.12
C ASP A 15 34.59 25.62 55.52
N SER A 16 33.58 25.33 56.34
CA SER A 16 32.17 25.71 56.19
C SER A 16 31.36 25.23 54.96
N GLY A 17 31.10 23.92 54.83
CA GLY A 17 29.83 23.36 54.29
C GLY A 17 29.33 23.74 52.87
N LYS A 18 30.02 24.60 52.12
CA LYS A 18 29.73 24.96 50.72
C LYS A 18 30.99 24.73 49.90
N ARG A 19 30.86 23.92 48.84
CA ARG A 19 31.96 23.55 47.95
C ARG A 19 32.35 24.76 47.09
N LEU A 20 33.54 25.32 47.30
CA LEU A 20 34.08 26.49 46.57
C LEU A 20 35.14 26.13 45.51
N TYR A 21 35.45 24.84 45.32
CA TYR A 21 36.52 24.38 44.44
C TYR A 21 36.09 23.15 43.62
N PHE A 22 36.51 23.10 42.36
CA PHE A 22 36.37 21.91 41.50
C PHE A 22 37.51 20.93 41.76
N SER A 23 37.23 19.62 41.74
CA SER A 23 38.30 18.61 41.76
C SER A 23 38.99 18.49 40.39
N GLY A 24 40.20 17.96 40.34
CA GLY A 24 40.91 17.70 39.08
C GLY A 24 40.08 16.84 38.11
N SER A 25 39.38 15.83 38.64
CA SER A 25 38.45 14.99 37.88
C SER A 25 37.24 15.75 37.30
N GLU A 26 36.72 16.77 38.00
CA GLU A 26 35.64 17.62 37.49
C GLU A 26 36.10 18.52 36.35
N LEU A 27 37.31 19.07 36.46
CA LEU A 27 37.91 19.88 35.42
C LEU A 27 38.23 19.05 34.17
N GLU A 28 38.77 17.84 34.34
CA GLU A 28 39.01 16.91 33.24
C GLU A 28 37.71 16.49 32.55
N TYR A 29 36.66 16.18 33.31
CA TYR A 29 35.35 15.88 32.75
C TYR A 29 34.73 17.10 32.04
N ALA A 30 34.79 18.29 32.63
CA ALA A 30 34.29 19.52 32.00
C ALA A 30 35.01 19.84 30.68
N LEU A 31 36.34 19.64 30.63
CA LEU A 31 37.11 19.79 29.40
C LEU A 31 36.72 18.75 28.36
N PHE A 32 36.48 17.50 28.77
CA PHE A 32 35.97 16.45 27.90
C PHE A 32 34.61 16.83 27.29
N VAL A 33 33.65 17.26 28.12
CA VAL A 33 32.32 17.71 27.67
C VAL A 33 32.44 18.88 26.69
N HIS A 34 33.26 19.88 27.01
CA HIS A 34 33.49 21.03 26.14
C HIS A 34 34.07 20.60 24.78
N SER A 35 35.11 19.77 24.80
CA SER A 35 35.78 19.27 23.59
C SER A 35 34.84 18.45 22.72
N LEU A 36 34.08 17.54 23.34
CA LEU A 36 33.09 16.70 22.66
C LEU A 36 31.97 17.55 22.04
N SER A 37 31.47 18.56 22.76
CA SER A 37 30.44 19.47 22.26
C SER A 37 30.94 20.30 21.07
N PHE A 38 32.16 20.84 21.17
CA PHE A 38 32.80 21.57 20.10
C PHE A 38 32.98 20.71 18.86
N LEU A 39 33.57 19.51 19.01
CA LEU A 39 33.77 18.56 17.91
C LEU A 39 32.44 18.13 17.29
N GLY A 40 31.43 17.83 18.10
CA GLY A 40 30.09 17.48 17.64
C GLY A 40 29.50 18.57 16.75
N ARG A 41 29.53 19.83 17.19
CA ARG A 41 29.05 20.97 16.38
C ARG A 41 29.89 21.20 15.13
N LEU A 42 31.22 21.11 15.25
CA LEU A 42 32.13 21.33 14.13
C LEU A 42 31.85 20.33 13.00
N LEU A 43 31.70 19.06 13.35
CA LEU A 43 31.47 18.00 12.37
C LEU A 43 30.13 18.15 11.64
N CYS A 44 29.08 18.70 12.27
CA CYS A 44 27.80 18.93 11.60
C CYS A 44 27.91 19.81 10.33
N PHE A 45 28.93 20.67 10.23
CA PHE A 45 29.11 21.57 9.09
C PHE A 45 30.11 21.01 8.07
N GLU A 46 29.81 21.15 6.78
CA GLU A 46 30.71 20.75 5.69
C GLU A 46 32.09 21.40 5.77
N LYS A 47 32.16 22.73 5.98
CA LYS A 47 33.43 23.43 6.18
C LYS A 47 34.15 22.97 7.45
N GLY A 48 33.42 22.63 8.50
CA GLY A 48 34.01 22.09 9.72
C GLY A 48 34.69 20.73 9.51
N ARG A 49 34.14 19.89 8.64
CA ARG A 49 34.79 18.63 8.24
C ARG A 49 36.07 18.84 7.45
N SER A 50 36.17 19.93 6.69
CA SER A 50 37.36 20.23 5.87
C SER A 50 38.63 20.51 6.69
N PHE A 51 38.50 20.76 8.01
CA PHE A 51 39.65 20.86 8.92
C PHE A 51 40.40 19.53 9.12
N PHE A 52 39.79 18.41 8.74
CA PHE A 52 40.42 17.10 8.83
C PHE A 52 41.09 16.73 7.49
N PRO A 53 42.25 16.05 7.53
CA PRO A 53 42.85 15.43 8.71
C PRO A 53 43.71 16.39 9.55
N ILE A 54 43.70 16.22 10.89
CA ILE A 54 44.42 17.08 11.85
C ILE A 54 45.70 16.38 12.34
N ARG A 55 46.82 17.09 12.38
CA ARG A 55 48.09 16.59 12.96
C ARG A 55 48.12 16.85 14.47
N LEU A 56 48.21 15.79 15.26
CA LEU A 56 48.42 15.87 16.71
C LEU A 56 49.91 15.71 17.01
N LYS A 57 50.46 16.50 17.95
CA LYS A 57 51.89 16.46 18.29
C LYS A 57 52.39 15.06 18.70
N GLU A 58 51.50 14.24 19.26
CA GLU A 58 51.79 12.92 19.82
C GLU A 58 51.55 11.76 18.83
N LYS A 59 51.01 12.03 17.63
CA LYS A 59 50.73 11.00 16.62
C LYS A 59 51.47 11.28 15.32
N GLN A 60 52.18 10.27 14.81
CA GLN A 60 52.88 10.38 13.52
C GLN A 60 51.93 10.46 12.31
N VAL A 61 50.74 9.85 12.41
CA VAL A 61 49.74 9.84 11.33
C VAL A 61 48.66 10.90 11.62
N PRO A 62 48.30 11.76 10.65
CA PRO A 62 47.25 12.75 10.85
C PRO A 62 45.89 12.07 11.05
N VAL A 63 45.13 12.54 12.04
CA VAL A 63 43.84 11.96 12.44
C VAL A 63 42.78 12.42 11.46
N ASN A 64 42.14 11.48 10.76
CA ASN A 64 41.02 11.76 9.86
C ASN A 64 39.66 11.60 10.57
N ILE A 65 38.58 12.04 9.91
CA ILE A 65 37.22 11.97 10.46
C ILE A 65 36.81 10.52 10.76
N LYS A 66 37.14 9.58 9.88
CA LYS A 66 36.82 8.17 10.06
C LYS A 66 37.43 7.61 11.35
N GLN A 67 38.68 7.94 11.63
CA GLN A 67 39.39 7.54 12.86
C GLN A 67 38.78 8.19 14.10
N LEU A 68 38.39 9.47 14.01
CA LEU A 68 37.71 10.17 15.12
C LEU A 68 36.35 9.53 15.41
N LEU A 69 35.52 9.29 14.39
CA LEU A 69 34.22 8.65 14.56
C LEU A 69 34.35 7.23 15.11
N LYS A 70 35.32 6.45 14.62
CA LYS A 70 35.61 5.12 15.16
C LYS A 70 36.01 5.19 16.64
N ALA A 71 36.80 6.18 17.05
CA ALA A 71 37.16 6.38 18.45
C ALA A 71 35.95 6.74 19.32
N LEU A 72 35.03 7.59 18.83
CA LEU A 72 33.77 7.88 19.53
C LEU A 72 32.91 6.62 19.68
N VAL A 73 32.81 5.79 18.65
CA VAL A 73 32.08 4.51 18.74
C VAL A 73 32.73 3.57 19.74
N LEU A 74 34.06 3.46 19.75
CA LEU A 74 34.78 2.64 20.72
C LEU A 74 34.50 3.07 22.17
N LEU A 75 34.41 4.38 22.45
CA LEU A 75 34.01 4.87 23.77
C LEU A 75 32.57 4.49 24.17
N ILE A 76 31.71 4.18 23.20
CA ILE A 76 30.34 3.71 23.45
C ILE A 76 30.31 2.20 23.72
N VAL A 77 31.09 1.43 22.96
CA VAL A 77 31.03 -0.05 22.98
C VAL A 77 32.01 -0.72 23.94
N ASP A 78 33.00 0.02 24.48
CA ASP A 78 34.02 -0.54 25.39
C ASP A 78 33.45 -0.93 26.77
N PRO A 79 33.54 -2.21 27.18
CA PRO A 79 33.09 -2.69 28.50
C PRO A 79 33.79 -2.00 29.68
N ALA A 80 35.03 -1.53 29.50
CA ALA A 80 35.82 -0.88 30.56
C ALA A 80 35.31 0.54 30.88
N ALA A 81 34.64 1.20 29.92
CA ALA A 81 34.02 2.51 30.14
C ALA A 81 32.73 2.41 30.99
N SER A 82 32.07 1.24 31.00
CA SER A 82 30.79 1.00 31.68
C SER A 82 30.91 0.46 33.11
N THR A 83 32.10 0.01 33.52
CA THR A 83 32.34 -0.76 34.76
C THR A 83 32.58 0.10 36.02
N THR A 84 32.50 1.43 35.91
CA THR A 84 32.60 2.33 37.09
C THR A 84 31.36 2.30 38.00
N GLY A 85 30.32 1.53 37.66
CA GLY A 85 29.03 1.53 38.37
C GLY A 85 28.72 0.36 39.32
N THR A 86 29.55 -0.68 39.44
CA THR A 86 29.20 -1.90 40.22
C THR A 86 30.00 -2.12 41.50
N SER A 87 30.69 -1.11 42.02
CA SER A 87 31.22 -1.16 43.39
C SER A 87 30.28 -0.45 44.38
N ARG A 88 29.92 -1.20 45.43
CA ARG A 88 29.08 -0.87 46.58
C ARG A 88 29.12 0.60 47.05
N ARG A 89 27.92 1.14 47.31
CA ARG A 89 27.54 2.23 48.25
C ARG A 89 28.13 3.64 47.99
N ASN A 90 27.23 4.56 47.62
CA ASN A 90 27.21 5.99 47.98
C ASN A 90 28.37 6.90 47.49
N ASP A 91 28.71 6.92 46.19
CA ASP A 91 29.40 8.08 45.61
C ASP A 91 28.48 8.83 44.63
N LYS A 92 28.16 10.09 44.96
CA LYS A 92 27.28 10.99 44.20
C LYS A 92 27.91 11.56 42.91
N ASN A 93 29.08 11.07 42.49
CA ASN A 93 29.89 11.67 41.42
C ASN A 93 30.30 10.66 40.33
N THR A 94 29.34 9.94 39.73
CA THR A 94 29.61 9.14 38.52
C THR A 94 29.59 10.04 37.27
N TYR A 95 30.75 10.22 36.63
CA TYR A 95 30.89 10.95 35.37
C TYR A 95 30.46 10.07 34.18
N GLU A 96 29.25 10.26 33.66
CA GLU A 96 28.71 9.48 32.54
C GLU A 96 29.24 9.98 31.19
N SER A 97 30.47 9.58 30.82
CA SER A 97 31.08 9.93 29.53
C SER A 97 30.43 9.22 28.35
N THR A 98 30.09 7.93 28.51
CA THR A 98 29.47 7.08 27.48
C THR A 98 28.15 7.66 26.97
N HIS A 99 27.27 8.08 27.89
CA HIS A 99 25.97 8.66 27.54
C HIS A 99 26.14 9.96 26.72
N LEU A 100 27.06 10.86 27.13
CA LEU A 100 27.33 12.09 26.40
C LEU A 100 27.88 11.83 24.99
N VAL A 101 28.80 10.88 24.85
CA VAL A 101 29.34 10.48 23.55
C VAL A 101 28.23 9.90 22.67
N ALA A 102 27.36 9.05 23.22
CA ALA A 102 26.21 8.51 22.51
C ALA A 102 25.27 9.63 22.04
N GLU A 103 24.91 10.60 22.89
CA GLU A 103 24.05 11.74 22.49
C GLU A 103 24.66 12.58 21.36
N VAL A 104 25.96 12.89 21.46
CA VAL A 104 26.65 13.66 20.43
C VAL A 104 26.72 12.86 19.13
N PHE A 105 27.02 11.56 19.20
CA PHE A 105 27.05 10.70 18.03
C PHE A 105 25.65 10.57 17.38
N LYS A 106 24.60 10.43 18.18
CA LYS A 106 23.19 10.45 17.72
C LYS A 106 22.85 11.74 16.98
N SER A 107 23.28 12.89 17.50
CA SER A 107 23.10 14.19 16.83
C SER A 107 23.84 14.23 15.49
N LEU A 108 25.04 13.66 15.40
CA LEU A 108 25.80 13.58 14.14
C LEU A 108 25.08 12.68 13.11
N CYS A 109 24.54 11.54 13.55
CA CYS A 109 23.80 10.60 12.70
C CYS A 109 22.49 11.19 12.14
N SER A 110 21.89 12.14 12.84
CA SER A 110 20.61 12.75 12.46
C SER A 110 20.71 13.69 11.24
N THR A 111 21.93 14.10 10.87
CA THR A 111 22.15 14.98 9.71
C THR A 111 22.50 14.14 8.48
N GLU A 112 21.67 14.17 7.43
CA GLU A 112 21.84 13.34 6.23
C GLU A 112 23.19 13.56 5.53
N ALA A 113 23.66 14.82 5.46
CA ALA A 113 24.97 15.17 4.91
C ALA A 113 26.14 14.55 5.69
N MET A 114 26.02 14.38 7.01
CA MET A 114 27.03 13.72 7.84
C MET A 114 26.96 12.21 7.72
N CYS A 115 25.74 11.68 7.76
CA CYS A 115 25.46 10.26 7.67
C CYS A 115 26.06 9.70 6.37
N SER A 116 25.70 10.30 5.23
CA SER A 116 26.18 9.94 3.89
C SER A 116 27.70 10.06 3.71
N ALA A 117 28.30 11.16 4.16
CA ALA A 117 29.70 11.44 3.87
C ALA A 117 30.70 10.70 4.78
N SER A 118 30.34 10.42 6.04
CA SER A 118 31.34 10.03 7.05
C SER A 118 30.91 8.92 8.00
N VAL A 119 29.62 8.77 8.34
CA VAL A 119 29.16 7.75 9.31
C VAL A 119 28.83 6.43 8.62
N CYS A 120 28.19 6.45 7.45
CA CYS A 120 27.80 5.27 6.67
C CYS A 120 29.03 4.61 5.99
N LYS A 121 29.90 4.05 6.81
CA LYS A 121 31.10 3.29 6.41
C LYS A 121 31.09 1.94 7.11
N ASP A 122 31.44 0.89 6.38
CA ASP A 122 31.35 -0.49 6.89
C ASP A 122 32.19 -0.68 8.16
N ASP A 123 33.38 -0.07 8.22
CA ASP A 123 34.27 -0.12 9.40
C ASP A 123 33.62 0.51 10.67
N ILE A 124 32.86 1.61 10.50
CA ILE A 124 32.16 2.26 11.62
C ILE A 124 30.97 1.40 12.05
N MET A 125 30.18 0.89 11.09
CA MET A 125 29.03 0.03 11.39
C MET A 125 29.46 -1.28 12.08
N ASN A 126 30.52 -1.91 11.61
CA ASN A 126 31.07 -3.13 12.21
C ASN A 126 31.59 -2.88 13.62
N THR A 127 32.23 -1.73 13.87
CA THR A 127 32.66 -1.34 15.22
C THR A 127 31.46 -1.09 16.13
N LEU A 128 30.41 -0.43 15.64
CA LEU A 128 29.20 -0.15 16.40
C LEU A 128 28.43 -1.44 16.76
N LEU A 129 28.43 -2.42 15.85
CA LEU A 129 27.75 -3.71 16.02
C LEU A 129 28.59 -4.78 16.72
N SER A 130 29.84 -4.50 17.10
CA SER A 130 30.70 -5.50 17.74
C SER A 130 30.11 -6.11 19.02
N PRO A 131 29.39 -5.38 19.90
CA PRO A 131 28.75 -6.00 21.07
C PRO A 131 27.64 -6.99 20.68
N VAL A 132 26.92 -6.70 19.59
CA VAL A 132 25.84 -7.56 19.08
C VAL A 132 26.41 -8.82 18.47
N ALA A 133 27.50 -8.71 17.71
CA ALA A 133 28.22 -9.85 17.15
C ALA A 133 28.76 -10.78 18.25
N GLN A 134 29.38 -10.21 19.30
CA GLN A 134 29.88 -10.98 20.45
C GLN A 134 28.79 -11.82 21.13
N LEU A 135 27.59 -11.25 21.31
CA LEU A 135 26.44 -11.96 21.89
C LEU A 135 25.91 -13.08 20.98
N LEU A 136 26.01 -12.91 19.66
CA LEU A 136 25.58 -13.91 18.67
C LEU A 136 26.55 -15.08 18.55
N ASP A 137 27.86 -14.82 18.64
CA ASP A 137 28.92 -15.82 18.48
C ASP A 137 29.11 -16.69 19.74
N GLY A 138 28.66 -16.22 20.91
CA GLY A 138 28.64 -17.00 22.14
C GLY A 138 30.03 -17.36 22.68
N ALA A 139 31.07 -16.63 22.30
CA ALA A 139 32.44 -16.87 22.74
C ALA A 139 32.58 -16.67 24.26
N ILE A 140 33.08 -17.69 24.96
CA ILE A 140 33.17 -17.77 26.43
C ILE A 140 34.20 -16.76 27.00
N ASP A 141 35.15 -16.30 26.18
CA ASP A 141 36.32 -15.52 26.60
C ASP A 141 36.13 -13.99 26.60
N HIS A 142 34.94 -13.48 26.25
CA HIS A 142 34.65 -12.04 26.21
C HIS A 142 33.61 -11.62 27.26
N PRO A 143 33.80 -10.46 27.93
CA PRO A 143 32.83 -9.95 28.89
C PRO A 143 31.50 -9.64 28.18
N VAL A 144 30.39 -10.10 28.77
CA VAL A 144 29.04 -9.85 28.25
C VAL A 144 28.78 -8.34 28.20
N PRO A 145 28.36 -7.78 27.04
CA PRO A 145 28.02 -6.37 26.94
C PRO A 145 26.94 -5.96 27.94
N CYS A 146 27.10 -4.79 28.59
CA CYS A 146 26.07 -4.31 29.52
C CYS A 146 24.82 -3.80 28.78
N GLU A 147 23.69 -3.83 29.48
CA GLU A 147 22.39 -3.39 28.94
C GLU A 147 22.43 -1.96 28.37
N ALA A 148 23.05 -1.02 29.10
CA ALA A 148 23.17 0.37 28.68
C ALA A 148 23.91 0.54 27.35
N THR A 149 25.02 -0.19 27.15
CA THR A 149 25.76 -0.18 25.87
C THR A 149 24.88 -0.68 24.72
N LEU A 150 24.13 -1.77 24.91
CA LEU A 150 23.24 -2.31 23.88
C LEU A 150 22.10 -1.34 23.53
N LEU A 151 21.55 -0.63 24.51
CA LEU A 151 20.53 0.40 24.30
C LEU A 151 21.08 1.61 23.55
N HIS A 152 22.27 2.11 23.91
CA HIS A 152 22.92 3.20 23.17
C HIS A 152 23.20 2.83 21.71
N VAL A 153 23.69 1.61 21.47
CA VAL A 153 23.91 1.09 20.11
C VAL A 153 22.58 1.04 19.34
N ALA A 154 21.52 0.49 19.95
CA ALA A 154 20.21 0.40 19.31
C ALA A 154 19.63 1.79 18.97
N ASP A 155 19.73 2.77 19.87
CA ASP A 155 19.28 4.14 19.63
C ASP A 155 20.01 4.80 18.45
N ILE A 156 21.34 4.64 18.38
CA ILE A 156 22.15 5.16 17.27
C ILE A 156 21.74 4.50 15.95
N LEU A 157 21.63 3.17 15.95
CA LEU A 157 21.20 2.40 14.77
C LEU A 157 19.79 2.81 14.32
N CYS A 158 18.89 3.10 15.25
CA CYS A 158 17.55 3.57 14.95
C CYS A 158 17.56 4.91 14.21
N ILE A 159 18.38 5.87 14.65
CA ILE A 159 18.53 7.17 13.97
C ILE A 159 19.08 6.95 12.56
N ILE A 160 20.10 6.10 12.41
CA ILE A 160 20.67 5.75 11.10
C ILE A 160 19.59 5.13 10.19
N ALA A 161 18.82 4.17 10.70
CA ALA A 161 17.77 3.47 9.95
C ALA A 161 16.58 4.36 9.57
N SER A 162 16.34 5.44 10.32
CA SER A 162 15.28 6.41 10.00
C SER A 162 15.59 7.23 8.74
N SER A 163 16.89 7.48 8.46
CA SER A 163 17.33 8.20 7.26
C SER A 163 17.39 7.29 6.02
N THR A 164 17.12 7.83 4.83
CA THR A 164 17.17 7.04 3.58
C THR A 164 18.58 6.53 3.27
N THR A 165 19.61 7.37 3.42
CA THR A 165 20.99 6.94 3.20
C THR A 165 21.45 5.90 4.22
N GLY A 166 21.19 6.14 5.51
CA GLY A 166 21.58 5.23 6.58
C GLY A 166 20.89 3.89 6.46
N ARG A 167 19.59 3.87 6.18
CA ARG A 167 18.82 2.64 5.91
C ARG A 167 19.41 1.83 4.76
N ARG A 168 19.68 2.45 3.61
CA ARG A 168 20.30 1.78 2.46
C ARG A 168 21.67 1.20 2.80
N HIS A 169 22.47 1.94 3.58
CA HIS A 169 23.76 1.46 4.04
C HIS A 169 23.64 0.25 4.96
N LEU A 170 22.70 0.26 5.92
CA LEU A 170 22.45 -0.91 6.78
C LEU A 170 22.03 -2.14 5.98
N ILE A 171 21.25 -1.96 4.91
CA ILE A 171 20.74 -3.04 4.06
C ILE A 171 21.82 -3.61 3.14
N HIS A 172 22.60 -2.76 2.45
CA HIS A 172 23.53 -3.21 1.38
C HIS A 172 25.02 -3.16 1.75
N GLY A 173 25.40 -2.30 2.71
CA GLY A 173 26.80 -1.98 3.02
C GLY A 173 27.41 -0.91 2.09
N GLU A 174 28.71 -0.69 2.19
CA GLU A 174 29.44 0.32 1.42
C GLU A 174 29.67 -0.11 -0.04
N GLY A 175 29.37 0.78 -1.00
CA GLY A 175 29.72 0.62 -2.42
C GLY A 175 29.00 -0.49 -3.20
N LYS A 176 28.01 -1.18 -2.60
CA LYS A 176 27.25 -2.22 -3.29
C LYS A 176 26.05 -1.64 -4.05
N GLY A 177 25.78 -2.20 -5.23
CA GLY A 177 24.62 -1.83 -6.04
C GLY A 177 23.29 -2.10 -5.33
N LEU A 178 22.26 -1.32 -5.68
CA LEU A 178 20.91 -1.50 -5.16
C LEU A 178 20.46 -2.96 -5.33
N LEU A 179 19.81 -3.50 -4.29
CA LEU A 179 19.21 -4.84 -4.27
C LEU A 179 20.20 -6.02 -4.35
N SER A 180 21.48 -5.79 -4.05
CA SER A 180 22.46 -6.87 -3.88
C SER A 180 22.16 -7.66 -2.59
N ARG A 181 21.72 -8.93 -2.72
CA ARG A 181 21.46 -9.81 -1.58
C ARG A 181 22.78 -10.28 -0.95
N THR A 182 23.42 -9.46 -0.14
CA THR A 182 24.60 -9.89 0.64
C THR A 182 24.21 -10.20 2.08
N LYS A 183 24.33 -11.46 2.48
CA LYS A 183 24.06 -11.93 3.85
C LYS A 183 24.98 -11.30 4.93
N SER A 184 25.98 -10.51 4.54
CA SER A 184 26.99 -9.91 5.40
C SER A 184 26.72 -8.44 5.78
N SER A 185 25.56 -7.86 5.43
CA SER A 185 25.24 -6.48 5.82
C SER A 185 24.79 -6.38 7.29
N ALA A 186 24.87 -5.16 7.84
CA ALA A 186 24.47 -4.85 9.21
C ALA A 186 23.02 -5.26 9.52
N ALA A 187 22.09 -5.10 8.57
CA ALA A 187 20.69 -5.47 8.72
C ALA A 187 20.51 -6.97 9.04
N HIS A 188 21.33 -7.84 8.44
CA HIS A 188 21.29 -9.28 8.67
C HIS A 188 21.70 -9.65 10.10
N LEU A 189 22.76 -9.04 10.61
CA LEU A 189 23.23 -9.24 11.99
C LEU A 189 22.19 -8.76 13.01
N ILE A 190 21.63 -7.57 12.80
CA ILE A 190 20.59 -6.98 13.66
C ILE A 190 19.34 -7.87 13.70
N ALA A 191 18.89 -8.36 12.54
CA ALA A 191 17.71 -9.20 12.45
C ALA A 191 17.93 -10.60 13.05
N GLU A 192 19.13 -11.18 12.88
CA GLU A 192 19.48 -12.46 13.52
C GLU A 192 19.50 -12.35 15.04
N PHE A 193 20.16 -11.31 15.57
CA PHE A 193 20.14 -11.01 17.01
C PHE A 193 18.72 -10.88 17.52
N THR A 194 17.90 -10.06 16.85
CA THR A 194 16.51 -9.81 17.25
C THR A 194 15.67 -11.10 17.25
N LYS A 195 15.84 -11.95 16.23
CA LYS A 195 15.16 -13.25 16.14
C LYS A 195 15.54 -14.18 17.30
N LYS A 196 16.84 -14.30 17.59
CA LYS A 196 17.33 -15.15 18.69
C LYS A 196 16.92 -14.61 20.06
N ALA A 197 16.93 -13.29 20.24
CA ALA A 197 16.48 -12.62 21.47
C ALA A 197 14.98 -12.90 21.74
N LEU A 198 14.13 -12.75 20.72
CA LEU A 198 12.69 -13.06 20.83
C LEU A 198 12.39 -14.54 21.10
N SER A 199 13.24 -15.43 20.60
CA SER A 199 13.06 -16.88 20.73
C SER A 199 13.71 -17.47 21.98
N GLU A 200 14.34 -16.65 22.83
CA GLU A 200 15.13 -17.08 24.00
C GLU A 200 16.26 -18.07 23.65
N LYS A 201 16.85 -17.93 22.46
CA LYS A 201 17.92 -18.82 21.93
C LYS A 201 19.32 -18.23 22.03
N LEU A 202 19.48 -17.11 22.75
CA LEU A 202 20.78 -16.51 23.01
C LEU A 202 21.47 -17.22 24.18
N SER A 203 22.81 -17.21 24.19
CA SER A 203 23.62 -17.79 25.27
C SER A 203 23.37 -17.14 26.63
N SER A 204 22.88 -15.89 26.64
CA SER A 204 22.43 -15.18 27.83
C SER A 204 21.02 -14.59 27.61
N PRO A 205 20.14 -14.59 28.63
CA PRO A 205 18.81 -14.01 28.51
C PRO A 205 18.92 -12.49 28.33
N CYS A 206 18.26 -11.98 27.30
CA CYS A 206 18.30 -10.56 26.93
C CYS A 206 17.10 -9.82 27.56
N PRO A 207 17.28 -8.67 28.21
CA PRO A 207 16.16 -7.88 28.73
C PRO A 207 15.15 -7.50 27.64
N ASN A 208 13.86 -7.41 28.00
CA ASN A 208 12.80 -6.98 27.08
C ASN A 208 13.05 -5.58 26.53
N ALA A 209 13.67 -4.68 27.30
CA ALA A 209 14.02 -3.33 26.85
C ALA A 209 15.00 -3.37 25.66
N VAL A 210 16.06 -4.18 25.75
CA VAL A 210 17.04 -4.36 24.68
C VAL A 210 16.39 -5.03 23.47
N THR A 211 15.64 -6.12 23.69
CA THR A 211 14.94 -6.82 22.60
C THR A 211 13.97 -5.87 21.87
N GLY A 212 13.22 -5.05 22.61
CA GLY A 212 12.34 -4.02 22.07
C GLY A 212 13.07 -2.94 21.28
N ALA A 213 14.24 -2.49 21.75
CA ALA A 213 15.04 -1.49 21.05
C ALA A 213 15.55 -2.00 19.69
N TYR A 214 16.09 -3.23 19.63
CA TYR A 214 16.54 -3.82 18.36
C TYR A 214 15.38 -4.23 17.44
N LEU A 215 14.23 -4.61 18.00
CA LEU A 215 12.99 -4.74 17.23
C LEU A 215 12.59 -3.44 16.56
N TYR A 216 12.69 -2.32 17.28
CA TYR A 216 12.40 -1.01 16.73
C TYR A 216 13.39 -0.61 15.63
N VAL A 217 14.67 -1.00 15.73
CA VAL A 217 15.63 -0.86 14.60
C VAL A 217 15.17 -1.70 13.40
N CYS A 218 14.80 -2.96 13.60
CA CYS A 218 14.26 -3.81 12.52
C CYS A 218 13.01 -3.20 11.89
N ARG A 219 12.13 -2.58 12.69
CA ARG A 219 10.93 -1.87 12.23
C ARG A 219 11.24 -0.76 11.24
N GLN A 220 12.22 0.08 11.54
CA GLN A 220 12.65 1.15 10.62
C GLN A 220 13.10 0.58 9.26
N LEU A 221 13.55 -0.68 9.21
CA LEU A 221 13.92 -1.37 7.98
C LEU A 221 12.68 -1.97 7.29
N TYR A 222 11.93 -2.86 7.96
CA TYR A 222 10.80 -3.59 7.34
C TYR A 222 9.57 -2.71 7.05
N ASN A 223 9.50 -1.48 7.56
CA ASN A 223 8.49 -0.50 7.17
C ASN A 223 8.63 -0.04 5.71
N THR A 224 9.74 -0.37 5.05
CA THR A 224 9.97 -0.11 3.62
C THR A 224 9.92 -1.40 2.81
N CYS A 225 9.54 -1.32 1.53
CA CYS A 225 9.46 -2.51 0.68
C CYS A 225 10.83 -3.18 0.50
N GLU A 226 11.89 -2.38 0.35
CA GLU A 226 13.26 -2.86 0.21
C GLU A 226 13.76 -3.56 1.49
N GLY A 227 13.54 -2.95 2.66
CA GLY A 227 13.94 -3.57 3.92
C GLY A 227 13.14 -4.83 4.23
N LEU A 228 11.83 -4.87 3.94
CA LEU A 228 11.03 -6.08 4.10
C LEU A 228 11.53 -7.21 3.20
N LEU A 229 11.90 -6.92 1.95
CA LEU A 229 12.47 -7.89 1.01
C LEU A 229 13.75 -8.55 1.56
N VAL A 230 14.62 -7.77 2.22
CA VAL A 230 15.88 -8.27 2.77
C VAL A 230 15.67 -9.02 4.10
N LEU A 231 14.76 -8.54 4.94
CA LEU A 231 14.49 -9.12 6.26
C LEU A 231 13.51 -10.30 6.24
N SER A 232 12.82 -10.57 5.13
CA SER A 232 11.76 -11.60 5.06
C SER A 232 12.23 -12.98 5.49
N GLN A 233 13.48 -13.35 5.19
CA GLN A 233 14.07 -14.66 5.53
C GLN A 233 14.16 -14.92 7.05
N TYR A 234 14.10 -13.88 7.89
CA TYR A 234 14.14 -14.03 9.34
C TYR A 234 12.76 -14.31 9.94
N GLU A 235 11.68 -14.08 9.19
CA GLU A 235 10.30 -14.30 9.63
C GLU A 235 9.95 -13.59 10.95
N LEU A 236 10.45 -12.36 11.12
CA LEU A 236 10.27 -11.59 12.36
C LEU A 236 8.80 -11.44 12.76
N HIS A 237 7.89 -11.28 11.79
CA HIS A 237 6.43 -11.25 12.03
C HIS A 237 5.94 -12.49 12.81
N THR A 238 6.40 -13.68 12.42
CA THR A 238 6.06 -14.95 13.08
C THR A 238 6.66 -15.03 14.48
N CYS A 239 7.94 -14.64 14.64
CA CYS A 239 8.60 -14.64 15.95
C CYS A 239 7.92 -13.68 16.93
N ILE A 240 7.64 -12.44 16.50
CA ILE A 240 6.96 -11.44 17.34
C ILE A 240 5.56 -11.94 17.74
N ALA A 241 4.79 -12.49 16.80
CA ALA A 241 3.46 -13.00 17.07
C ALA A 241 3.47 -14.21 18.01
N GLN A 242 4.43 -15.12 17.89
CA GLN A 242 4.59 -16.24 18.82
C GLN A 242 4.86 -15.76 20.25
N THR A 243 5.79 -14.82 20.43
CA THR A 243 6.09 -14.23 21.74
C THR A 243 4.89 -13.49 22.31
N TRP A 244 4.16 -12.73 21.48
CA TRP A 244 2.95 -12.05 21.90
C TRP A 244 1.81 -13.00 22.31
N ARG A 245 1.61 -14.12 21.59
CA ARG A 245 0.61 -15.14 21.95
C ARG A 245 0.95 -15.84 23.28
N LYS A 246 2.22 -16.19 23.49
CA LYS A 246 2.67 -16.77 24.77
C LYS A 246 2.29 -15.88 25.96
N LEU A 247 2.48 -14.56 25.84
CA LEU A 247 2.10 -13.60 26.88
C LEU A 247 0.58 -13.56 27.10
N GLN A 248 -0.23 -13.64 26.04
CA GLN A 248 -1.69 -13.71 26.19
C GLN A 248 -2.16 -14.98 26.92
N ASP A 249 -1.55 -16.12 26.62
CA ASP A 249 -1.94 -17.38 27.24
C ASP A 249 -1.56 -17.41 28.72
N SER A 250 -0.42 -16.81 29.09
CA SER A 250 -0.03 -16.59 30.49
C SER A 250 -1.00 -15.70 31.25
N GLU A 251 -1.55 -14.65 30.63
CA GLU A 251 -2.59 -13.80 31.24
C GLU A 251 -3.90 -14.57 31.48
N LYS A 252 -4.32 -15.41 30.52
CA LYS A 252 -5.57 -16.20 30.64
C LYS A 252 -5.46 -17.34 31.66
N GLY A 253 -4.28 -17.94 31.80
CA GLY A 253 -4.01 -19.01 32.78
C GLY A 253 -3.87 -18.53 34.24
N GLY A 254 -3.66 -17.23 34.47
CA GLY A 254 -3.49 -16.64 35.80
C GLY A 254 -4.79 -16.28 36.55
N SER A 255 -5.97 -16.52 35.97
CA SER A 255 -7.27 -16.08 36.52
C SER A 255 -8.03 -17.15 37.34
N SER A 256 -7.37 -18.18 37.86
CA SER A 256 -8.03 -19.20 38.69
C SER A 256 -7.23 -19.56 39.95
N THR A 257 -6.98 -18.57 40.82
CA THR A 257 -6.93 -18.74 42.28
C THR A 257 -6.95 -17.36 42.93
N VAL A 258 -8.16 -16.83 43.18
CA VAL A 258 -8.34 -15.74 44.14
C VAL A 258 -8.12 -16.31 45.53
N SER A 259 -6.88 -16.35 46.01
CA SER A 259 -6.62 -16.36 47.43
C SER A 259 -6.47 -14.90 47.87
N SER A 260 -7.45 -14.45 48.66
CA SER A 260 -7.46 -13.17 49.32
C SER A 260 -6.31 -13.08 50.32
N SER A 261 -5.17 -12.52 49.91
CA SER A 261 -4.20 -11.94 50.84
C SER A 261 -4.04 -10.46 50.51
N LYS A 262 -4.58 -9.63 51.40
CA LYS A 262 -4.38 -8.18 51.40
C LYS A 262 -2.90 -7.90 51.67
N GLY A 263 -2.18 -7.52 50.62
CA GLY A 263 -0.83 -6.98 50.68
C GLY A 263 -0.56 -6.24 49.38
N ASP A 264 -0.60 -4.90 49.42
CA ASP A 264 -0.18 -4.04 48.31
C ASP A 264 1.36 -4.12 48.18
N ASP A 265 1.85 -5.10 47.43
CA ASP A 265 3.27 -5.20 47.07
C ASP A 265 3.58 -4.30 45.85
N PRO A 266 4.45 -3.28 45.97
CA PRO A 266 4.84 -2.42 44.85
C PRO A 266 5.64 -3.15 43.75
N GLU A 267 6.22 -4.32 44.04
CA GLU A 267 6.91 -5.15 43.04
C GLU A 267 5.94 -5.83 42.05
N LYS A 268 4.79 -6.33 42.53
CA LYS A 268 3.74 -6.90 41.65
C LYS A 268 3.18 -5.87 40.66
N TYR A 269 3.05 -4.62 41.09
CA TYR A 269 2.61 -3.52 40.23
C TYR A 269 3.64 -3.17 39.14
N LYS A 270 4.94 -3.18 39.46
CA LYS A 270 6.02 -2.96 38.48
C LYS A 270 6.11 -4.07 37.44
N ASP A 271 5.97 -5.33 37.85
CA ASP A 271 6.00 -6.47 36.95
C ASP A 271 4.79 -6.49 36.00
N SER A 272 3.60 -6.16 36.51
CA SER A 272 2.39 -6.02 35.70
C SER A 272 2.51 -4.90 34.66
N TYR A 273 3.04 -3.73 35.05
CA TYR A 273 3.27 -2.61 34.14
C TYR A 273 4.33 -2.92 33.06
N SER A 274 5.43 -3.57 33.45
CA SER A 274 6.49 -4.02 32.54
C SER A 274 5.96 -5.01 31.49
N MET A 275 5.13 -5.96 31.92
CA MET A 275 4.50 -6.94 31.04
C MET A 275 3.53 -6.29 30.04
N PHE A 276 2.72 -5.33 30.51
CA PHE A 276 1.81 -4.56 29.66
C PHE A 276 2.57 -3.72 28.62
N SER A 277 3.63 -3.02 29.04
CA SER A 277 4.48 -2.23 28.14
C SER A 277 5.17 -3.10 27.08
N TRP A 278 5.59 -4.32 27.44
CA TRP A 278 6.20 -5.25 26.49
C TRP A 278 5.17 -5.75 25.45
N LYS A 279 3.96 -6.06 25.89
CA LYS A 279 2.86 -6.45 25.00
C LYS A 279 2.52 -5.35 23.99
N GLU A 280 2.41 -4.10 24.43
CA GLU A 280 2.19 -2.96 23.52
C GLU A 280 3.36 -2.79 22.55
N THR A 281 4.60 -2.98 23.00
CA THR A 281 5.79 -2.94 22.13
C THR A 281 5.72 -4.00 21.03
N LEU A 282 5.34 -5.23 21.36
CA LEU A 282 5.19 -6.31 20.37
C LEU A 282 4.04 -6.02 19.38
N GLN A 283 2.91 -5.52 19.86
CA GLN A 283 1.77 -5.13 19.02
C GLN A 283 2.10 -3.99 18.07
N ASP A 284 2.78 -2.96 18.54
CA ASP A 284 3.18 -1.82 17.71
C ASP A 284 4.16 -2.26 16.62
N ASN A 285 5.12 -3.14 16.94
CA ASN A 285 6.00 -3.73 15.93
C ASN A 285 5.24 -4.60 14.91
N LEU A 286 4.28 -5.43 15.34
CA LEU A 286 3.44 -6.19 14.40
C LEU A 286 2.62 -5.28 13.48
N LEU A 287 1.95 -4.26 14.04
CA LEU A 287 1.16 -3.30 13.27
C LEU A 287 1.96 -2.66 12.14
N ASN A 288 3.25 -2.41 12.36
CA ASN A 288 4.10 -1.70 11.42
C ASN A 288 4.42 -2.50 10.14
N PHE A 289 4.19 -3.81 10.11
CA PHE A 289 4.15 -4.56 8.84
C PHE A 289 3.05 -4.03 7.90
N ALA A 290 1.98 -3.43 8.41
CA ALA A 290 0.93 -2.82 7.59
C ALA A 290 1.40 -1.58 6.79
N SER A 291 2.65 -1.13 6.97
CA SER A 291 3.26 -0.08 6.14
C SER A 291 3.49 -0.50 4.69
N THR A 292 3.44 -1.80 4.36
CA THR A 292 3.62 -2.30 2.99
C THR A 292 2.52 -3.30 2.63
N ALA A 293 2.16 -3.39 1.35
CA ALA A 293 1.12 -4.31 0.89
C ALA A 293 1.45 -5.79 1.19
N LYS A 294 2.72 -6.21 1.02
CA LYS A 294 3.16 -7.57 1.39
C LYS A 294 3.18 -7.78 2.90
N GLY A 295 3.55 -6.77 3.67
CA GLY A 295 3.55 -6.84 5.13
C GLY A 295 2.15 -7.00 5.73
N ILE A 296 1.10 -6.47 5.10
CA ILE A 296 -0.30 -6.76 5.49
C ILE A 296 -0.61 -8.25 5.40
N LEU A 297 -0.19 -8.93 4.32
CA LEU A 297 -0.36 -10.38 4.19
C LEU A 297 0.37 -11.11 5.33
N LEU A 298 1.62 -10.75 5.58
CA LEU A 298 2.42 -11.36 6.66
C LEU A 298 1.75 -11.16 8.03
N LEU A 299 1.26 -9.95 8.31
CA LEU A 299 0.54 -9.64 9.54
C LEU A 299 -0.76 -10.46 9.66
N GLN A 300 -1.55 -10.56 8.59
CA GLN A 300 -2.77 -11.36 8.56
C GLN A 300 -2.49 -12.84 8.83
N GLN A 301 -1.41 -13.38 8.26
CA GLN A 301 -0.99 -14.77 8.50
C GLN A 301 -0.56 -15.05 9.94
N THR A 302 -0.20 -14.02 10.71
CA THR A 302 0.07 -14.19 12.15
C THR A 302 -1.19 -14.39 13.00
N GLY A 303 -2.38 -14.05 12.49
CA GLY A 303 -3.61 -14.07 13.27
C GLY A 303 -3.73 -12.98 14.34
N ALA A 304 -2.76 -12.06 14.47
CA ALA A 304 -2.80 -10.92 15.41
C ALA A 304 -3.35 -9.62 14.76
N PHE A 305 -3.88 -9.74 13.53
CA PHE A 305 -4.21 -8.59 12.68
C PHE A 305 -5.31 -7.72 13.28
N SER A 306 -6.41 -8.31 13.74
CA SER A 306 -7.53 -7.58 14.36
C SER A 306 -7.11 -6.85 15.63
N GLU A 307 -6.25 -7.46 16.46
CA GLU A 307 -5.72 -6.83 17.66
C GLU A 307 -4.79 -5.66 17.34
N CYS A 308 -3.98 -5.77 16.27
CA CYS A 308 -3.12 -4.68 15.80
C CYS A 308 -3.95 -3.51 15.26
N VAL A 309 -5.02 -3.76 14.51
CA VAL A 309 -5.95 -2.71 14.04
C VAL A 309 -6.67 -2.05 15.21
N ARG A 310 -7.08 -2.80 16.23
CA ARG A 310 -7.65 -2.25 17.46
C ARG A 310 -6.65 -1.38 18.22
N TYR A 311 -5.40 -1.82 18.31
CA TYR A 311 -4.32 -1.02 18.90
C TYR A 311 -4.09 0.27 18.13
N MET A 312 -4.04 0.21 16.79
CA MET A 312 -3.94 1.37 15.91
C MET A 312 -5.06 2.39 16.18
N TYR A 313 -6.31 1.92 16.26
CA TYR A 313 -7.45 2.80 16.51
C TYR A 313 -7.40 3.45 17.89
N SER A 314 -7.08 2.69 18.95
CA SER A 314 -6.91 3.22 20.31
C SER A 314 -5.87 4.34 20.38
N ARG A 315 -4.78 4.21 19.62
CA ARG A 315 -3.72 5.22 19.54
C ARG A 315 -4.15 6.44 18.73
N TYR A 316 -4.87 6.21 17.63
CA TYR A 316 -5.43 7.25 16.77
C TYR A 316 -6.44 8.14 17.52
N ASP A 317 -7.37 7.53 18.27
CA ASP A 317 -8.38 8.21 19.08
C ASP A 317 -7.74 9.14 20.13
N LYS A 318 -6.66 8.66 20.76
CA LYS A 318 -5.84 9.44 21.70
C LYS A 318 -4.90 10.46 21.05
N LYS A 319 -4.93 10.61 19.72
CA LYS A 319 -4.05 11.50 18.92
C LYS A 319 -2.55 11.30 19.20
N LEU A 320 -2.14 10.07 19.46
CA LEU A 320 -0.75 9.73 19.76
C LEU A 320 0.08 9.66 18.47
N GLN A 321 1.33 10.13 18.53
CA GLN A 321 2.29 10.01 17.42
C GLN A 321 2.63 8.53 17.15
N VAL A 322 2.80 8.17 15.87
CA VAL A 322 3.05 6.78 15.43
C VAL A 322 4.36 6.24 16.01
N SER A 323 5.42 7.06 16.01
CA SER A 323 6.66 6.77 16.74
C SER A 323 7.54 8.02 16.90
N LYS A 324 8.66 7.89 17.63
CA LYS A 324 9.63 8.98 17.85
C LYS A 324 10.25 9.52 16.55
N CYS A 325 10.36 8.66 15.52
CA CYS A 325 10.98 9.00 14.24
C CYS A 325 9.96 9.29 13.12
N GLU A 326 8.67 9.00 13.32
CA GLU A 326 7.62 9.17 12.30
C GLU A 326 6.71 10.34 12.64
N LYS A 327 6.76 11.41 11.83
CA LYS A 327 5.98 12.63 12.02
C LYS A 327 4.54 12.54 11.48
N PHE A 328 4.25 11.59 10.60
CA PHE A 328 2.94 11.45 9.93
C PHE A 328 2.05 10.43 10.66
N GLY A 329 0.74 10.70 10.72
CA GLY A 329 -0.24 9.84 11.41
C GLY A 329 -0.53 8.52 10.70
N TYR A 330 -1.35 7.67 11.31
CA TYR A 330 -1.73 6.34 10.80
C TYR A 330 -2.50 6.32 9.45
N GLY A 331 -2.69 7.45 8.77
CA GLY A 331 -3.50 7.55 7.55
C GLY A 331 -3.07 6.58 6.44
N TYR A 332 -1.77 6.51 6.15
CA TYR A 332 -1.23 5.59 5.14
C TYR A 332 -1.50 4.11 5.50
N MET A 333 -1.30 3.72 6.76
CA MET A 333 -1.59 2.36 7.24
C MET A 333 -3.09 2.04 7.21
N VAL A 334 -3.95 2.96 7.67
CA VAL A 334 -5.41 2.80 7.62
C VAL A 334 -5.86 2.54 6.19
N THR A 335 -5.29 3.25 5.21
CA THR A 335 -5.63 3.05 3.80
C THR A 335 -5.17 1.69 3.27
N GLN A 336 -3.95 1.24 3.59
CA GLN A 336 -3.51 -0.12 3.23
C GLN A 336 -4.41 -1.20 3.86
N VAL A 337 -4.76 -1.04 5.15
CA VAL A 337 -5.65 -1.94 5.88
C VAL A 337 -7.02 -1.96 5.19
N ALA A 338 -7.63 -0.80 4.99
CA ALA A 338 -8.95 -0.68 4.38
C ALA A 338 -9.01 -1.21 2.95
N ALA A 339 -7.89 -1.28 2.21
CA ALA A 339 -7.86 -1.86 0.87
C ALA A 339 -8.13 -3.38 0.82
N THR A 340 -8.16 -4.07 1.98
CA THR A 340 -8.33 -5.53 2.07
C THR A 340 -9.61 -5.94 2.80
N SER A 341 -10.16 -7.10 2.45
CA SER A 341 -11.36 -7.68 3.10
C SER A 341 -11.18 -7.92 4.63
N PRO A 342 -10.13 -8.61 5.12
CA PRO A 342 -9.92 -8.73 6.58
C PRO A 342 -9.67 -7.38 7.26
N GLY A 343 -8.99 -6.48 6.55
CA GLY A 343 -8.71 -5.11 6.97
C GLY A 343 -9.95 -4.31 7.30
N ILE A 344 -10.91 -4.27 6.37
CA ILE A 344 -12.12 -3.50 6.58
C ILE A 344 -13.01 -4.10 7.68
N GLN A 345 -13.06 -5.43 7.80
CA GLN A 345 -13.81 -6.12 8.86
C GLN A 345 -13.22 -5.79 10.23
N ALA A 346 -11.88 -5.77 10.35
CA ALA A 346 -11.20 -5.32 11.55
C ALA A 346 -11.53 -3.85 11.87
N LEU A 347 -11.48 -2.94 10.90
CA LEU A 347 -11.84 -1.53 11.11
C LEU A 347 -13.32 -1.37 11.55
N GLN A 348 -14.24 -2.15 10.97
CA GLN A 348 -15.65 -2.12 11.38
C GLN A 348 -15.82 -2.61 12.82
N SER A 349 -15.22 -3.74 13.19
CA SER A 349 -15.35 -4.34 14.53
C SER A 349 -14.74 -3.49 15.65
N THR A 350 -13.75 -2.65 15.35
CA THR A 350 -13.14 -1.72 16.32
C THR A 350 -13.98 -0.48 16.61
N GLY A 351 -15.02 -0.21 15.82
CA GLY A 351 -15.81 1.01 15.90
C GLY A 351 -15.25 2.21 15.13
N TYR A 352 -14.13 2.04 14.39
CA TYR A 352 -13.51 3.11 13.60
C TYR A 352 -14.49 3.69 12.57
N ILE A 353 -15.24 2.83 11.85
CA ILE A 353 -16.23 3.28 10.86
C ILE A 353 -17.34 4.10 11.53
N ARG A 354 -17.87 3.63 12.68
CA ARG A 354 -18.92 4.35 13.43
C ARG A 354 -18.43 5.73 13.88
N ALA A 355 -17.20 5.82 14.39
CA ALA A 355 -16.61 7.09 14.80
C ALA A 355 -16.40 8.04 13.62
N LEU A 356 -15.88 7.53 12.50
CA LEU A 356 -15.75 8.30 11.25
C LEU A 356 -17.10 8.88 10.81
N LEU A 357 -18.16 8.07 10.82
CA LEU A 357 -19.50 8.50 10.41
C LEU A 357 -20.09 9.52 11.39
N SER A 358 -19.85 9.37 12.69
CA SER A 358 -20.29 10.34 13.70
C SER A 358 -19.60 11.70 13.55
N GLU A 359 -18.28 11.71 13.28
CA GLU A 359 -17.51 12.94 13.00
C GLU A 359 -17.99 13.59 11.70
N LEU A 360 -18.17 12.81 10.63
CA LEU A 360 -18.70 13.27 9.35
C LEU A 360 -20.10 13.89 9.52
N TRP A 361 -21.01 13.17 10.16
CA TRP A 361 -22.38 13.62 10.36
C TRP A 361 -22.44 14.88 11.22
N SER A 362 -21.59 15.00 12.24
CA SER A 362 -21.48 16.23 13.03
C SER A 362 -20.93 17.43 12.25
N SER A 363 -20.21 17.17 11.14
CA SER A 363 -19.67 18.20 10.26
C SER A 363 -20.64 18.61 9.14
N LEU A 364 -21.43 17.66 8.63
CA LEU A 364 -22.43 17.87 7.57
C LEU A 364 -23.79 18.32 8.10
N GLU A 365 -24.21 17.76 9.22
CA GLU A 365 -25.55 17.88 9.83
C GLU A 365 -25.41 18.31 11.31
N CYS A 366 -26.45 18.11 12.13
CA CYS A 366 -26.36 18.30 13.58
C CYS A 366 -25.70 17.08 14.25
N GLY A 367 -24.63 17.31 15.01
CA GLY A 367 -23.98 16.28 15.82
C GLY A 367 -24.84 15.84 17.03
N PRO A 368 -24.40 14.84 17.81
CA PRO A 368 -25.17 14.28 18.93
C PRO A 368 -25.26 15.21 20.16
N GLN A 369 -24.57 16.35 20.17
CA GLN A 369 -24.43 17.24 21.33
C GLN A 369 -25.59 18.23 21.46
N ASP A 370 -26.00 18.51 22.70
CA ASP A 370 -27.09 19.46 23.07
C ASP A 370 -26.71 20.94 22.92
N THR A 371 -25.78 21.26 22.02
CA THR A 371 -25.48 22.66 21.69
C THR A 371 -26.46 23.16 20.63
N PRO A 372 -27.31 24.16 20.93
CA PRO A 372 -28.19 24.75 19.93
C PRO A 372 -27.36 25.34 18.78
N VAL A 373 -27.55 24.78 17.58
CA VAL A 373 -26.98 25.30 16.34
C VAL A 373 -27.86 26.47 15.91
N PHE A 374 -27.57 27.67 16.42
CA PHE A 374 -28.37 28.87 16.14
C PHE A 374 -28.24 29.38 14.70
N THR A 375 -27.23 28.92 13.97
CA THR A 375 -26.99 29.23 12.57
C THR A 375 -26.40 28.00 11.88
N PRO A 376 -27.04 27.44 10.83
CA PRO A 376 -26.38 26.50 9.95
C PRO A 376 -25.06 27.13 9.47
N LYS A 377 -23.95 26.38 9.53
CA LYS A 377 -22.71 26.88 8.94
C LYS A 377 -22.97 27.12 7.46
N THR A 378 -22.68 28.32 6.97
CA THR A 378 -22.71 28.62 5.53
C THR A 378 -21.72 27.72 4.84
N TRP A 379 -22.22 26.65 4.23
CA TRP A 379 -21.43 25.72 3.46
C TRP A 379 -21.36 26.22 2.01
N PRO A 380 -20.17 26.36 1.43
CA PRO A 380 -20.02 26.68 0.01
C PRO A 380 -20.67 25.61 -0.87
N VAL A 381 -21.15 26.03 -2.04
CA VAL A 381 -21.79 25.18 -3.06
C VAL A 381 -20.77 24.39 -3.88
N ASP A 382 -19.48 24.46 -3.52
CA ASP A 382 -18.44 23.70 -4.22
C ASP A 382 -18.57 22.19 -3.94
N PRO A 383 -18.37 21.32 -4.95
CA PRO A 383 -18.59 19.89 -4.82
C PRO A 383 -17.79 19.22 -3.69
N ILE A 384 -16.63 19.79 -3.29
CA ILE A 384 -15.86 19.35 -2.11
C ILE A 384 -15.29 20.59 -1.41
N ASP A 385 -16.02 21.11 -0.42
CA ASP A 385 -15.55 22.22 0.40
C ASP A 385 -14.35 21.82 1.29
N ARG A 386 -13.44 22.77 1.55
CA ARG A 386 -12.28 22.59 2.44
C ARG A 386 -12.68 22.13 3.83
N SER A 387 -13.85 22.52 4.33
CA SER A 387 -14.32 22.13 5.68
C SER A 387 -14.63 20.63 5.79
N SER A 388 -15.02 19.98 4.69
CA SER A 388 -15.37 18.55 4.65
C SER A 388 -14.41 17.69 3.87
N GLN A 389 -13.50 18.28 3.10
CA GLN A 389 -12.48 17.60 2.32
C GLN A 389 -11.76 16.51 3.13
N LYS A 390 -11.41 16.79 4.38
CA LYS A 390 -10.80 15.79 5.27
C LYS A 390 -11.70 14.56 5.50
N HIS A 391 -12.99 14.76 5.76
CA HIS A 391 -13.95 13.67 6.00
C HIS A 391 -14.27 12.93 4.69
N PHE A 392 -14.42 13.66 3.59
CA PHE A 392 -14.57 13.11 2.25
C PHE A 392 -13.41 12.18 1.90
N ILE A 393 -12.17 12.66 2.02
CA ILE A 393 -10.97 11.86 1.71
C ILE A 393 -10.87 10.63 2.61
N ARG A 394 -11.16 10.75 3.92
CA ARG A 394 -11.17 9.58 4.82
C ARG A 394 -12.21 8.53 4.43
N LEU A 395 -13.40 8.95 4.00
CA LEU A 395 -14.45 8.05 3.55
C LEU A 395 -14.06 7.39 2.22
N VAL A 396 -13.54 8.18 1.27
CA VAL A 396 -13.04 7.69 -0.02
C VAL A 396 -11.90 6.71 0.19
N ASN A 397 -10.94 6.94 1.10
CA ASN A 397 -9.84 6.00 1.38
C ASN A 397 -10.34 4.59 1.73
N ILE A 398 -11.50 4.50 2.39
CA ILE A 398 -12.10 3.23 2.83
C ILE A 398 -12.99 2.62 1.74
N LEU A 399 -13.84 3.44 1.11
CA LEU A 399 -14.83 2.98 0.13
C LEU A 399 -14.27 2.86 -1.29
N SER A 400 -12.98 3.11 -1.45
CA SER A 400 -12.32 3.10 -2.74
C SER A 400 -11.93 1.73 -3.26
N ALA A 401 -11.79 0.74 -2.38
CA ALA A 401 -11.40 -0.62 -2.74
C ALA A 401 -12.62 -1.55 -2.76
N PHE A 402 -12.81 -2.28 -3.85
CA PHE A 402 -13.94 -3.21 -3.98
C PHE A 402 -14.02 -4.26 -2.85
N PRO A 403 -12.92 -4.90 -2.39
CA PRO A 403 -13.00 -5.81 -1.24
C PRO A 403 -13.61 -5.17 0.00
N ALA A 404 -13.32 -3.89 0.24
CA ALA A 404 -13.84 -3.14 1.37
C ALA A 404 -15.36 -2.93 1.26
N VAL A 405 -15.78 -2.42 0.09
CA VAL A 405 -17.19 -2.15 -0.22
C VAL A 405 -18.01 -3.44 -0.17
N TYR A 406 -17.49 -4.53 -0.74
CA TYR A 406 -18.19 -5.81 -0.77
C TYR A 406 -18.43 -6.36 0.64
N GLU A 407 -17.44 -6.34 1.54
CA GLU A 407 -17.63 -6.77 2.93
C GLU A 407 -18.67 -5.92 3.68
N LEU A 408 -18.69 -4.61 3.44
CA LEU A 408 -19.58 -3.69 4.16
C LEU A 408 -21.02 -3.66 3.64
N ILE A 409 -21.24 -3.96 2.36
CA ILE A 409 -22.52 -3.69 1.67
C ILE A 409 -23.21 -4.95 1.14
N ARG A 410 -22.46 -5.99 0.75
CA ARG A 410 -23.03 -7.15 0.05
C ARG A 410 -24.13 -7.81 0.89
N GLY A 411 -25.35 -7.86 0.34
CA GLY A 411 -26.52 -8.49 0.95
C GLY A 411 -27.24 -7.65 2.00
N GLU A 412 -26.74 -6.45 2.34
CA GLU A 412 -27.38 -5.55 3.30
C GLU A 412 -28.49 -4.73 2.62
N ALA A 413 -29.68 -4.70 3.22
CA ALA A 413 -30.76 -3.82 2.79
C ALA A 413 -30.51 -2.37 3.24
N LEU A 414 -31.06 -1.40 2.51
CA LEU A 414 -31.07 0.00 2.97
C LEU A 414 -32.04 0.12 4.16
N PRO A 415 -31.62 0.69 5.30
CA PRO A 415 -32.39 0.68 6.55
C PRO A 415 -33.50 1.73 6.60
N SER A 416 -34.12 2.09 5.46
CA SER A 416 -35.18 3.09 5.33
C SER A 416 -36.20 3.04 6.48
N ARG A 417 -36.56 4.21 7.03
CA ARG A 417 -37.53 4.34 8.13
C ARG A 417 -38.64 5.33 7.77
N GLU A 418 -39.83 5.13 8.32
CA GLU A 418 -40.95 6.06 8.15
C GLU A 418 -40.72 7.41 8.86
N ARG A 419 -39.89 7.41 9.92
CA ARG A 419 -39.52 8.60 10.69
C ARG A 419 -38.08 8.48 11.14
N TYR A 420 -37.40 9.62 11.19
CA TYR A 420 -36.05 9.76 11.73
C TYR A 420 -36.06 10.81 12.83
N GLY A 421 -35.40 10.52 13.94
CA GLY A 421 -35.16 11.48 15.01
C GLY A 421 -34.17 12.55 14.56
N LEU A 422 -34.27 13.76 15.13
CA LEU A 422 -33.34 14.87 14.86
C LEU A 422 -31.87 14.55 15.24
N ARG A 423 -31.65 13.50 16.04
CA ARG A 423 -30.33 13.05 16.53
C ARG A 423 -29.91 11.70 15.95
N ASP A 424 -30.63 11.19 14.95
CA ASP A 424 -30.35 9.89 14.36
C ASP A 424 -29.11 10.00 13.46
N VAL A 425 -27.97 9.52 13.97
CA VAL A 425 -26.70 9.46 13.24
C VAL A 425 -26.58 8.11 12.51
N PRO A 426 -26.22 8.07 11.22
CA PRO A 426 -25.92 6.82 10.54
C PRO A 426 -24.72 6.10 11.16
N GLU A 427 -24.91 4.85 11.62
CA GLU A 427 -23.83 4.06 12.22
C GLU A 427 -23.11 3.13 11.22
N THR A 428 -23.68 2.93 10.03
CA THR A 428 -23.14 2.04 8.99
C THR A 428 -23.03 2.76 7.66
N ILE A 429 -22.17 2.23 6.76
CA ILE A 429 -22.06 2.76 5.39
C ILE A 429 -23.38 2.64 4.62
N THR A 430 -24.14 1.55 4.82
CA THR A 430 -25.46 1.37 4.20
C THR A 430 -26.48 2.39 4.71
N ALA A 431 -26.45 2.71 6.00
CA ALA A 431 -27.27 3.79 6.56
C ALA A 431 -26.86 5.17 6.03
N LEU A 432 -25.56 5.41 5.79
CA LEU A 432 -25.11 6.64 5.15
C LEU A 432 -25.64 6.73 3.71
N ILE A 433 -25.47 5.68 2.91
CA ILE A 433 -25.97 5.61 1.51
C ILE A 433 -27.49 5.87 1.49
N ASP A 434 -28.25 5.23 2.37
CA ASP A 434 -29.70 5.43 2.50
C ASP A 434 -30.09 6.88 2.80
N ARG A 435 -29.28 7.58 3.61
CA ARG A 435 -29.61 8.90 4.16
C ARG A 435 -29.20 10.06 3.27
N ILE A 436 -28.12 9.92 2.48
CA ILE A 436 -27.56 11.04 1.69
C ILE A 436 -27.36 10.73 0.21
N ILE A 437 -27.59 9.49 -0.24
CA ILE A 437 -27.47 9.09 -1.65
C ILE A 437 -28.83 8.67 -2.21
N ILE A 438 -29.52 7.74 -1.56
CA ILE A 438 -30.84 7.23 -1.99
C ILE A 438 -31.94 7.92 -1.17
N VAL A 439 -32.12 9.22 -1.40
CA VAL A 439 -33.05 10.07 -0.66
C VAL A 439 -34.43 10.05 -1.31
N ASP A 440 -35.09 8.90 -1.25
CA ASP A 440 -36.31 8.53 -2.00
C ASP A 440 -37.64 8.73 -1.25
N SER A 441 -37.62 9.39 -0.08
CA SER A 441 -38.83 9.59 0.72
C SER A 441 -38.87 10.95 1.43
N PRO A 442 -40.08 11.50 1.66
CA PRO A 442 -40.24 12.74 2.44
C PRO A 442 -39.63 12.64 3.84
N ALA A 443 -39.68 11.46 4.47
CA ALA A 443 -39.09 11.24 5.78
C ALA A 443 -37.58 11.46 5.80
N LYS A 444 -36.87 11.03 4.73
CA LYS A 444 -35.43 11.28 4.58
C LYS A 444 -35.16 12.75 4.27
N ILE A 445 -35.92 13.35 3.36
CA ILE A 445 -35.77 14.78 3.00
C ILE A 445 -35.91 15.66 4.24
N HIS A 446 -37.00 15.52 5.00
CA HIS A 446 -37.29 16.35 6.18
C HIS A 446 -36.35 16.11 7.37
N SER A 447 -35.49 15.10 7.29
CA SER A 447 -34.56 14.75 8.36
C SER A 447 -33.14 15.24 8.14
N LEU A 448 -32.88 15.91 7.01
CA LEU A 448 -31.60 16.56 6.71
C LEU A 448 -31.79 18.07 6.94
N PHE A 449 -30.95 18.67 7.78
CA PHE A 449 -30.94 20.11 7.98
C PHE A 449 -30.30 20.82 6.78
N ASN A 450 -29.29 20.18 6.18
CA ASN A 450 -28.52 20.69 5.04
C ASN A 450 -28.76 19.81 3.81
N TYR A 451 -30.02 19.66 3.39
CA TYR A 451 -30.45 18.72 2.33
C TYR A 451 -29.58 18.79 1.06
N GLU A 452 -29.44 19.97 0.46
CA GLU A 452 -28.68 20.13 -0.80
C GLU A 452 -27.20 19.78 -0.62
N GLN A 453 -26.57 20.22 0.47
CA GLN A 453 -25.15 19.97 0.72
C GLN A 453 -24.89 18.49 1.02
N SER A 454 -25.73 17.87 1.86
CA SER A 454 -25.63 16.46 2.20
C SER A 454 -25.84 15.56 0.99
N CYS A 455 -26.82 15.87 0.13
CA CYS A 455 -27.03 15.14 -1.11
C CYS A 455 -25.87 15.35 -2.09
N THR A 456 -25.36 16.58 -2.25
CA THR A 456 -24.17 16.86 -3.10
C THR A 456 -22.96 16.07 -2.62
N PHE A 457 -22.70 16.07 -1.31
CA PHE A 457 -21.63 15.28 -0.71
C PHE A 457 -21.83 13.78 -0.99
N GLY A 458 -23.05 13.27 -0.78
CA GLY A 458 -23.41 11.88 -1.04
C GLY A 458 -23.19 11.48 -2.50
N LEU A 459 -23.60 12.31 -3.46
CA LEU A 459 -23.37 12.09 -4.89
C LEU A 459 -21.87 12.12 -5.23
N ARG A 460 -21.07 13.00 -4.60
CA ARG A 460 -19.62 12.98 -4.81
C ARG A 460 -18.97 11.71 -4.28
N VAL A 461 -19.41 11.20 -3.12
CA VAL A 461 -18.96 9.91 -2.59
C VAL A 461 -19.37 8.78 -3.54
N LEU A 462 -20.62 8.75 -4.01
CA LEU A 462 -21.09 7.78 -4.98
C LEU A 462 -20.22 7.80 -6.25
N SER A 463 -19.96 8.99 -6.79
CA SER A 463 -19.14 9.18 -7.98
C SER A 463 -17.71 8.62 -7.79
N ALA A 464 -17.10 8.80 -6.62
CA ALA A 464 -15.79 8.22 -6.32
C ALA A 464 -15.86 6.69 -6.20
N MET A 465 -16.89 6.14 -5.54
CA MET A 465 -17.12 4.70 -5.37
C MET A 465 -17.31 3.98 -6.71
N VAL A 466 -18.19 4.50 -7.58
CA VAL A 466 -18.52 3.90 -8.89
C VAL A 466 -17.40 4.02 -9.93
N SER A 467 -16.30 4.69 -9.60
CA SER A 467 -15.08 4.62 -10.40
C SER A 467 -14.51 3.19 -10.44
N CYS A 468 -14.74 2.41 -9.39
CA CYS A 468 -14.50 0.97 -9.39
C CYS A 468 -15.68 0.27 -10.05
N LEU A 469 -15.42 -0.41 -11.16
CA LEU A 469 -16.50 -1.02 -11.94
C LEU A 469 -17.24 -2.11 -11.16
N ASP A 470 -16.55 -2.92 -10.36
CA ASP A 470 -17.21 -3.92 -9.53
C ASP A 470 -18.10 -3.29 -8.44
N THR A 471 -17.66 -2.18 -7.83
CA THR A 471 -18.49 -1.39 -6.90
C THR A 471 -19.72 -0.83 -7.59
N TYR A 472 -19.56 -0.27 -8.80
CA TYR A 472 -20.66 0.17 -9.63
C TYR A 472 -21.68 -0.95 -9.86
N LEU A 473 -21.24 -2.12 -10.35
CA LEU A 473 -22.13 -3.23 -10.64
C LEU A 473 -22.82 -3.74 -9.37
N LEU A 474 -22.12 -3.79 -8.24
CA LEU A 474 -22.69 -4.18 -6.95
C LEU A 474 -23.82 -3.23 -6.53
N LEU A 475 -23.53 -1.93 -6.43
CA LEU A 475 -24.51 -0.93 -6.02
C LEU A 475 -25.71 -0.89 -6.96
N GLN A 476 -25.47 -0.99 -8.28
CA GLN A 476 -26.56 -0.99 -9.25
C GLN A 476 -27.41 -2.26 -9.13
N SER A 477 -26.80 -3.42 -8.95
CA SER A 477 -27.54 -4.69 -8.83
C SER A 477 -28.37 -4.79 -7.56
N GLN A 478 -27.94 -4.15 -6.47
CA GLN A 478 -28.55 -4.26 -5.15
C GLN A 478 -29.54 -3.11 -4.85
N TYR A 479 -29.19 -1.89 -5.26
CA TYR A 479 -29.95 -0.68 -4.91
C TYR A 479 -30.53 0.09 -6.09
N LYS A 480 -30.23 -0.30 -7.34
CA LYS A 480 -30.80 0.34 -8.54
C LYS A 480 -30.63 1.87 -8.54
N PHE A 481 -29.43 2.31 -8.16
CA PHE A 481 -29.17 3.73 -7.96
C PHE A 481 -29.33 4.52 -9.27
N GLN A 482 -29.01 3.95 -10.44
CA GLN A 482 -29.21 4.64 -11.72
C GLN A 482 -30.68 4.94 -11.97
N GLU A 483 -31.60 4.00 -11.70
CA GLU A 483 -33.03 4.23 -11.83
C GLU A 483 -33.51 5.33 -10.89
N PHE A 484 -33.04 5.32 -9.64
CA PHE A 484 -33.31 6.41 -8.70
C PHE A 484 -32.79 7.76 -9.22
N LEU A 485 -31.55 7.83 -9.70
CA LEU A 485 -30.98 9.07 -10.24
C LEU A 485 -31.76 9.58 -11.47
N PHE A 486 -32.24 8.69 -12.34
CA PHE A 486 -33.10 9.09 -13.46
C PHE A 486 -34.45 9.64 -13.00
N GLN A 487 -35.08 9.03 -11.99
CA GLN A 487 -36.34 9.52 -11.43
C GLN A 487 -36.19 10.92 -10.83
N GLU A 488 -35.14 11.13 -10.04
CA GLU A 488 -34.84 12.45 -9.48
C GLU A 488 -34.52 13.46 -10.59
N GLN A 489 -33.80 13.04 -11.63
CA GLN A 489 -33.49 13.91 -12.77
C GLN A 489 -34.76 14.36 -13.49
N ASP A 490 -35.74 13.46 -13.65
CA ASP A 490 -37.04 13.75 -14.24
C ASP A 490 -37.91 14.65 -13.35
N ALA A 491 -37.83 14.48 -12.03
CA ALA A 491 -38.51 15.37 -11.07
C ALA A 491 -38.04 16.83 -11.15
N ASN A 492 -36.85 17.09 -11.69
CA ASN A 492 -36.31 18.45 -11.90
C ASN A 492 -36.80 19.13 -13.20
N LYS A 493 -37.74 18.50 -13.92
CA LYS A 493 -38.36 19.06 -15.12
C LYS A 493 -39.35 20.17 -14.75
N LEU A 494 -39.30 21.29 -15.46
CA LEU A 494 -40.24 22.40 -15.28
C LEU A 494 -41.62 22.00 -15.79
N ASP A 495 -42.66 22.27 -14.99
CA ASP A 495 -44.05 21.92 -15.28
C ASP A 495 -44.47 22.34 -16.70
N GLY A 496 -44.91 21.37 -17.50
CA GLY A 496 -45.39 21.59 -18.87
C GLY A 496 -44.31 21.87 -19.93
N SER A 497 -43.03 21.69 -19.63
CA SER A 497 -41.92 21.88 -20.58
C SER A 497 -40.91 20.73 -20.57
N ASP A 498 -40.13 20.56 -21.64
CA ASP A 498 -38.98 19.64 -21.66
C ASP A 498 -37.69 20.25 -21.09
N ILE A 499 -37.81 21.35 -20.35
CA ILE A 499 -36.68 22.10 -19.80
C ILE A 499 -36.42 21.64 -18.36
N PHE A 500 -35.17 21.32 -18.05
CA PHE A 500 -34.74 20.90 -16.72
C PHE A 500 -34.11 22.06 -15.96
N THR A 501 -34.39 22.14 -14.66
CA THR A 501 -33.63 23.00 -13.74
C THR A 501 -32.20 22.45 -13.62
N LYS A 502 -31.20 23.31 -13.85
CA LYS A 502 -29.78 22.93 -13.79
C LYS A 502 -29.12 23.55 -12.56
N ASP A 503 -29.02 22.75 -11.51
CA ASP A 503 -28.34 23.05 -10.24
C ASP A 503 -27.14 22.10 -10.04
N ALA A 504 -26.42 22.28 -8.92
CA ALA A 504 -25.27 21.44 -8.59
C ALA A 504 -25.63 19.94 -8.50
N LEU A 505 -26.80 19.60 -7.94
CA LEU A 505 -27.30 18.23 -7.84
C LEU A 505 -27.57 17.62 -9.23
N SER A 506 -28.15 18.39 -10.15
CA SER A 506 -28.45 17.96 -11.52
C SER A 506 -27.19 17.73 -12.33
N LEU A 507 -26.16 18.56 -12.14
CA LEU A 507 -24.85 18.38 -12.78
C LEU A 507 -24.15 17.12 -12.26
N GLU A 508 -24.15 16.91 -10.94
CA GLU A 508 -23.55 15.73 -10.31
C GLU A 508 -24.27 14.43 -10.68
N ARG A 509 -25.60 14.43 -10.69
CA ARG A 509 -26.40 13.28 -11.17
C ARG A 509 -26.11 12.96 -12.62
N ASN A 510 -26.11 13.97 -13.49
CA ASN A 510 -25.77 13.80 -14.90
C ASN A 510 -24.36 13.21 -15.07
N TYR A 511 -23.39 13.70 -14.31
CA TYR A 511 -22.03 13.17 -14.32
C TYR A 511 -22.00 11.68 -13.97
N ILE A 512 -22.66 11.27 -12.89
CA ILE A 512 -22.68 9.87 -12.45
C ILE A 512 -23.41 8.98 -13.48
N LEU A 513 -24.55 9.43 -14.00
CA LEU A 513 -25.33 8.70 -15.01
C LEU A 513 -24.50 8.48 -16.29
N VAL A 514 -23.84 9.52 -16.80
CA VAL A 514 -22.97 9.40 -17.98
C VAL A 514 -21.76 8.49 -17.68
N LYS A 515 -21.08 8.72 -16.55
CA LYS A 515 -19.88 7.96 -16.14
C LYS A 515 -20.13 6.45 -16.00
N THR A 516 -21.30 6.08 -15.50
CA THR A 516 -21.66 4.68 -15.24
C THR A 516 -22.34 4.00 -16.43
N PHE A 517 -22.96 4.78 -17.33
CA PHE A 517 -23.52 4.25 -18.57
C PHE A 517 -22.47 4.07 -19.68
N MET A 518 -21.57 5.04 -19.83
CA MET A 518 -20.54 5.08 -20.87
C MET A 518 -19.15 4.84 -20.25
N ILE A 519 -18.60 3.64 -20.51
CA ILE A 519 -17.24 3.29 -20.15
C ILE A 519 -16.31 3.47 -21.36
N GLY A 520 -15.05 3.79 -21.10
CA GLY A 520 -14.05 4.06 -22.14
C GLY A 520 -12.88 4.90 -21.66
N GLY A 521 -11.77 4.82 -22.38
CA GLY A 521 -10.57 5.62 -22.14
C GLY A 521 -10.72 7.11 -22.50
N PRO A 522 -9.63 7.88 -22.38
CA PRO A 522 -9.60 9.32 -22.64
C PRO A 522 -10.20 9.77 -23.97
N THR A 523 -10.04 9.00 -25.05
CA THR A 523 -10.53 9.38 -26.40
C THR A 523 -11.86 8.72 -26.76
N GLU A 524 -12.36 7.83 -25.90
CA GLU A 524 -13.49 6.95 -26.19
C GLU A 524 -14.78 7.42 -25.50
N ARG A 525 -14.69 8.29 -24.50
CA ARG A 525 -15.85 8.90 -23.85
C ARG A 525 -15.57 10.35 -23.47
N THR A 526 -16.62 11.16 -23.42
CA THR A 526 -16.55 12.52 -22.85
C THR A 526 -17.44 12.57 -21.62
N LEU A 527 -16.88 12.91 -20.47
CA LEU A 527 -17.66 13.14 -19.24
C LEU A 527 -18.16 14.59 -19.21
N PRO A 528 -19.37 14.85 -18.70
CA PRO A 528 -19.88 16.22 -18.59
C PRO A 528 -19.05 17.03 -17.60
N SER A 529 -19.06 18.37 -17.77
CA SER A 529 -18.50 19.27 -16.76
C SER A 529 -19.36 19.23 -15.48
N ARG A 530 -18.71 19.35 -14.33
CA ARG A 530 -19.35 19.40 -13.01
C ARG A 530 -19.75 20.82 -12.62
N THR A 531 -19.30 21.82 -13.37
CA THR A 531 -19.60 23.24 -13.18
C THR A 531 -20.21 23.82 -14.46
N LEU A 532 -20.90 24.95 -14.31
CA LEU A 532 -21.41 25.71 -15.44
C LEU A 532 -20.26 26.57 -15.98
N GLU A 533 -19.76 26.23 -17.18
CA GLU A 533 -18.69 26.98 -17.82
C GLU A 533 -19.26 28.19 -18.58
N GLU A 534 -18.68 29.37 -18.37
CA GLU A 534 -18.91 30.54 -19.22
C GLU A 534 -18.05 30.42 -20.48
N ASP A 535 -18.66 30.58 -21.64
CA ASP A 535 -17.92 30.65 -22.89
C ASP A 535 -17.21 32.01 -23.06
N LYS A 536 -16.37 32.12 -24.10
CA LYS A 536 -15.64 33.36 -24.41
C LYS A 536 -16.55 34.55 -24.73
N SER A 537 -17.86 34.33 -24.92
CA SER A 537 -18.88 35.35 -25.16
C SER A 537 -19.68 35.72 -23.90
N GLY A 538 -19.37 35.11 -22.75
CA GLY A 538 -20.08 35.30 -21.49
C GLY A 538 -21.41 34.54 -21.39
N SER A 539 -21.68 33.62 -22.32
CA SER A 539 -22.86 32.75 -22.29
C SER A 539 -22.55 31.44 -21.57
N ILE A 540 -23.47 31.00 -20.71
CA ILE A 540 -23.31 29.77 -19.93
C ILE A 540 -23.53 28.56 -20.85
N LYS A 541 -22.49 27.75 -21.06
CA LYS A 541 -22.59 26.50 -21.82
C LYS A 541 -22.97 25.35 -20.88
N ALA A 542 -24.27 25.15 -20.69
CA ALA A 542 -24.77 24.11 -19.81
C ALA A 542 -24.79 22.73 -20.50
N PRO A 543 -24.35 21.64 -19.84
CA PRO A 543 -24.34 20.29 -20.43
C PRO A 543 -25.76 19.80 -20.75
N THR A 544 -25.88 18.90 -21.73
CA THR A 544 -27.14 18.22 -22.06
C THR A 544 -27.39 17.11 -21.05
N LEU A 545 -28.45 17.22 -20.25
CA LEU A 545 -28.72 16.23 -19.20
C LEU A 545 -29.13 14.88 -19.81
N PHE A 546 -28.51 13.80 -19.34
CA PHE A 546 -28.89 12.44 -19.66
C PHE A 546 -30.09 12.04 -18.80
N SER A 547 -31.30 12.37 -19.26
CA SER A 547 -32.56 12.11 -18.55
C SER A 547 -33.27 10.83 -19.01
N SER A 548 -33.00 10.36 -20.22
CA SER A 548 -33.56 9.11 -20.75
C SER A 548 -32.67 8.50 -21.82
N HIS A 549 -32.89 7.23 -22.16
CA HIS A 549 -32.18 6.57 -23.25
C HIS A 549 -32.72 7.01 -24.63
N PRO A 550 -31.87 7.16 -25.66
CA PRO A 550 -30.42 6.91 -25.67
C PRO A 550 -29.60 8.06 -25.05
N ILE A 551 -28.38 7.76 -24.60
CA ILE A 551 -27.45 8.77 -24.07
C ILE A 551 -27.18 9.90 -25.10
N PRO A 552 -27.04 11.17 -24.66
CA PRO A 552 -26.72 12.27 -25.55
C PRO A 552 -25.44 12.05 -26.37
N ARG A 553 -25.48 12.44 -27.66
CA ARG A 553 -24.37 12.23 -28.62
C ARG A 553 -23.08 12.96 -28.22
N GLU A 554 -23.17 14.06 -27.47
CA GLU A 554 -22.00 14.82 -27.00
C GLU A 554 -21.07 13.98 -26.09
N TYR A 555 -21.61 12.96 -25.43
CA TYR A 555 -20.86 12.04 -24.57
C TYR A 555 -20.31 10.82 -25.31
N GLN A 556 -20.63 10.68 -26.61
CA GLN A 556 -20.21 9.60 -27.49
C GLN A 556 -19.29 10.13 -28.61
N PRO A 557 -17.96 10.20 -28.37
CA PRO A 557 -17.00 10.50 -29.42
C PRO A 557 -17.13 9.52 -30.59
N ASN A 558 -16.95 10.02 -31.82
CA ASN A 558 -16.91 9.14 -32.97
C ASN A 558 -15.55 8.44 -33.04
N ILE A 559 -15.53 7.18 -32.62
CA ILE A 559 -14.32 6.35 -32.67
C ILE A 559 -14.08 5.97 -34.14
N ALA A 560 -12.92 6.36 -34.68
CA ALA A 560 -12.52 6.01 -36.03
C ALA A 560 -12.50 4.48 -36.18
N GLY A 561 -13.22 3.97 -37.18
CA GLY A 561 -13.25 2.54 -37.47
C GLY A 561 -11.85 2.03 -37.84
N ARG A 562 -11.54 0.79 -37.46
CA ARG A 562 -10.26 0.15 -37.77
C ARG A 562 -10.07 0.05 -39.29
N SER A 563 -9.27 0.94 -39.90
CA SER A 563 -8.69 0.64 -41.23
C SER A 563 -7.42 -0.18 -41.03
N ALA A 564 -7.54 -1.51 -41.10
CA ALA A 564 -6.38 -2.38 -41.18
C ALA A 564 -5.84 -2.36 -42.61
N MET A 565 -4.97 -1.41 -42.95
CA MET A 565 -4.09 -1.63 -44.10
C MET A 565 -3.16 -2.78 -43.71
N LYS A 566 -3.21 -3.90 -44.45
CA LYS A 566 -2.23 -4.99 -44.33
C LYS A 566 -0.86 -4.44 -44.69
N GLN A 567 -0.09 -4.05 -43.68
CA GLN A 567 1.35 -3.87 -43.83
C GLN A 567 2.01 -5.14 -43.32
N GLU A 568 2.71 -5.85 -44.20
CA GLU A 568 3.59 -6.94 -43.77
C GLU A 568 4.73 -6.37 -42.92
N ASN A 569 4.87 -6.90 -41.71
CA ASN A 569 5.99 -6.64 -40.82
C ASN A 569 6.65 -7.96 -40.39
N ASP A 570 7.86 -7.87 -39.84
CA ASP A 570 8.66 -9.05 -39.49
C ASP A 570 7.93 -9.97 -38.49
N LEU A 571 7.13 -9.39 -37.59
CA LEU A 571 6.31 -10.15 -36.65
C LEU A 571 5.22 -10.96 -37.37
N SER A 572 4.49 -10.35 -38.31
CA SER A 572 3.48 -11.04 -39.12
C SER A 572 4.09 -12.16 -39.96
N LYS A 573 5.29 -11.96 -40.51
CA LYS A 573 6.04 -12.99 -41.24
C LYS A 573 6.48 -14.14 -40.33
N PHE A 574 6.93 -13.83 -39.12
CA PHE A 574 7.30 -14.83 -38.12
C PHE A 574 6.09 -15.69 -37.70
N LEU A 575 4.95 -15.06 -37.38
CA LEU A 575 3.72 -15.76 -36.98
C LEU A 575 3.11 -16.59 -38.13
N GLY A 576 3.32 -16.17 -39.38
CA GLY A 576 2.91 -16.90 -40.58
C GLY A 576 3.86 -18.01 -41.01
N SER A 577 5.06 -18.08 -40.44
CA SER A 577 6.06 -19.09 -40.80
C SER A 577 5.67 -20.46 -40.21
N GLY A 578 5.05 -21.32 -41.02
CA GLY A 578 4.59 -22.65 -40.62
C GLY A 578 5.70 -23.68 -40.32
N ARG A 579 6.93 -23.25 -40.01
CA ARG A 579 8.00 -24.16 -39.59
C ARG A 579 7.92 -24.35 -38.07
N PRO A 580 7.55 -25.54 -37.57
CA PRO A 580 7.56 -25.78 -36.13
C PRO A 580 8.99 -25.67 -35.63
N GLU A 581 9.28 -24.67 -34.80
CA GLU A 581 10.53 -24.66 -34.04
C GLU A 581 10.52 -25.87 -33.10
N LYS A 582 11.64 -26.62 -33.04
CA LYS A 582 11.70 -27.92 -32.35
C LYS A 582 11.48 -27.82 -30.83
N LYS A 583 11.54 -26.63 -30.23
CA LYS A 583 11.36 -26.39 -28.80
C LYS A 583 10.46 -25.16 -28.56
N PRO A 584 9.36 -25.28 -27.79
CA PRO A 584 8.48 -24.15 -27.48
C PRO A 584 9.18 -22.95 -26.83
N SER A 585 10.17 -23.19 -25.97
CA SER A 585 10.90 -22.11 -25.27
C SER A 585 11.67 -21.19 -26.23
N VAL A 586 12.33 -21.75 -27.24
CA VAL A 586 13.09 -20.99 -28.25
C VAL A 586 12.15 -20.10 -29.06
N TRP A 587 10.97 -20.62 -29.41
CA TRP A 587 9.95 -19.85 -30.11
C TRP A 587 9.47 -18.67 -29.27
N VAL A 588 9.23 -18.87 -27.97
CA VAL A 588 8.77 -17.80 -27.06
C VAL A 588 9.83 -16.70 -26.93
N GLU A 589 11.10 -17.05 -26.76
CA GLU A 589 12.20 -16.08 -26.68
C GLU A 589 12.33 -15.27 -27.97
N LYS A 590 12.28 -15.92 -29.13
CA LYS A 590 12.35 -15.25 -30.43
C LYS A 590 11.12 -14.36 -30.68
N CYS A 591 9.93 -14.82 -30.31
CA CYS A 591 8.71 -14.03 -30.38
C CYS A 591 8.83 -12.76 -29.52
N ARG A 592 9.33 -12.91 -28.28
CA ARG A 592 9.59 -11.81 -27.34
C ARG A 592 10.51 -10.75 -27.94
N ASP A 593 11.62 -11.18 -28.56
CA ASP A 593 12.59 -10.28 -29.18
C ASP A 593 12.03 -9.54 -30.40
N ILE A 594 11.33 -10.23 -31.29
CA ILE A 594 10.74 -9.63 -32.49
C ILE A 594 9.61 -8.66 -32.09
N PHE A 595 8.76 -9.06 -31.15
CA PHE A 595 7.70 -8.21 -30.63
C PHE A 595 8.27 -6.94 -29.97
N TYR A 596 9.29 -7.07 -29.11
CA TYR A 596 9.94 -5.91 -28.50
C TYR A 596 10.53 -4.95 -29.55
N LYS A 597 11.26 -5.48 -30.54
CA LYS A 597 11.84 -4.66 -31.63
C LYS A 597 10.76 -3.91 -32.41
N MET A 598 9.65 -4.57 -32.73
CA MET A 598 8.51 -3.93 -33.40
C MET A 598 7.90 -2.85 -32.51
N ALA A 599 7.59 -3.16 -31.25
CA ALA A 599 7.01 -2.22 -30.29
C ALA A 599 7.88 -0.97 -30.10
N ALA A 600 9.20 -1.13 -30.03
CA ALA A 600 10.13 -0.04 -29.78
C ALA A 600 10.44 0.83 -31.01
N SER A 601 10.18 0.35 -32.23
CA SER A 601 10.52 1.04 -33.48
C SER A 601 9.32 1.51 -34.30
N LYS A 602 8.22 0.75 -34.28
CA LYS A 602 7.01 0.99 -35.08
C LYS A 602 5.75 0.61 -34.28
N PRO A 603 5.45 1.31 -33.17
CA PRO A 603 4.31 1.00 -32.31
C PRO A 603 2.96 1.03 -33.05
N ASP A 604 2.82 1.90 -34.06
CA ASP A 604 1.60 2.05 -34.89
C ASP A 604 1.18 0.79 -35.65
N GLN A 605 2.11 -0.16 -35.82
CA GLN A 605 1.85 -1.44 -36.49
C GLN A 605 1.27 -2.51 -35.55
N ALA A 606 1.39 -2.32 -34.23
CA ALA A 606 0.91 -3.26 -33.23
C ALA A 606 -0.60 -3.10 -33.00
N LYS A 607 -1.44 -3.57 -33.92
CA LYS A 607 -2.91 -3.42 -33.81
C LYS A 607 -3.71 -4.53 -34.49
N GLY A 608 -4.98 -4.65 -34.10
CA GLY A 608 -5.97 -5.51 -34.75
C GLY A 608 -5.59 -7.00 -34.73
N ASN A 609 -5.79 -7.69 -35.86
CA ASN A 609 -5.61 -9.13 -35.97
C ASN A 609 -4.18 -9.61 -35.69
N LEU A 610 -3.17 -8.74 -35.86
CA LEU A 610 -1.78 -9.08 -35.52
C LEU A 610 -1.66 -9.40 -34.03
N LEU A 611 -2.23 -8.57 -33.15
CA LEU A 611 -2.19 -8.78 -31.70
C LEU A 611 -2.97 -10.03 -31.27
N GLN A 612 -4.10 -10.33 -31.94
CA GLN A 612 -4.84 -11.58 -31.71
C GLN A 612 -3.98 -12.81 -31.99
N GLN A 613 -3.29 -12.82 -33.13
CA GLN A 613 -2.41 -13.93 -33.52
C GLN A 613 -1.21 -14.08 -32.58
N VAL A 614 -0.61 -12.96 -32.16
CA VAL A 614 0.46 -12.97 -31.15
C VAL A 614 -0.02 -13.63 -29.86
N LEU A 615 -1.16 -13.19 -29.33
CA LEU A 615 -1.72 -13.72 -28.08
C LEU A 615 -2.03 -15.21 -28.16
N GLU A 616 -2.72 -15.66 -29.22
CA GLU A 616 -3.06 -17.08 -29.42
C GLU A 616 -1.82 -17.97 -29.52
N GLN A 617 -0.85 -17.58 -30.36
CA GLN A 617 0.35 -18.38 -30.58
C GLN A 617 1.27 -18.36 -29.35
N THR A 618 1.43 -17.22 -28.69
CA THR A 618 2.28 -17.10 -27.50
C THR A 618 1.76 -17.95 -26.35
N VAL A 619 0.47 -17.87 -26.04
CA VAL A 619 -0.12 -18.71 -24.97
C VAL A 619 -0.03 -20.20 -25.32
N ALA A 620 -0.24 -20.57 -26.60
CA ALA A 620 -0.11 -21.96 -27.05
C ALA A 620 1.30 -22.54 -26.92
N HIS A 621 2.36 -21.73 -27.03
CA HIS A 621 3.74 -22.18 -26.82
C HIS A 621 4.15 -22.12 -25.33
N GLN A 622 3.72 -21.07 -24.61
CA GLN A 622 4.02 -20.91 -23.18
C GLN A 622 3.42 -22.02 -22.32
N CYS A 623 2.23 -22.54 -22.65
CA CYS A 623 1.61 -23.62 -21.87
C CYS A 623 2.39 -24.93 -21.91
N HIS A 624 3.32 -25.08 -22.86
CA HIS A 624 4.25 -26.21 -22.98
C HIS A 624 5.65 -25.89 -22.41
N THR A 625 5.83 -24.74 -21.77
CA THR A 625 7.10 -24.30 -21.17
C THR A 625 6.99 -24.33 -19.65
N GLN A 626 7.76 -25.19 -18.98
CA GLN A 626 7.62 -25.46 -17.55
C GLN A 626 7.83 -24.22 -16.65
N GLU A 627 8.68 -23.28 -17.05
CA GLU A 627 8.94 -22.04 -16.31
C GLU A 627 7.75 -21.06 -16.35
N GLU A 628 6.95 -21.10 -17.42
CA GLU A 628 5.80 -20.23 -17.63
C GLU A 628 4.50 -20.90 -17.13
N ALA A 629 4.35 -22.22 -17.34
CA ALA A 629 3.19 -23.02 -16.94
C ALA A 629 3.27 -23.49 -15.48
N ILE A 630 3.13 -22.55 -14.54
CA ILE A 630 3.25 -22.79 -13.09
C ILE A 630 2.07 -23.60 -12.53
N PHE A 631 0.90 -23.49 -13.14
CA PHE A 631 -0.32 -24.12 -12.66
C PHE A 631 -0.71 -25.31 -13.52
N HIS A 632 -1.37 -26.29 -12.90
CA HIS A 632 -1.86 -27.46 -13.61
C HIS A 632 -2.94 -27.08 -14.63
N LEU A 633 -2.81 -27.54 -15.86
CA LEU A 633 -3.84 -27.39 -16.89
C LEU A 633 -4.90 -28.47 -16.67
N PHE A 634 -6.09 -28.07 -16.21
CA PHE A 634 -7.20 -29.01 -16.00
C PHE A 634 -7.96 -29.27 -17.30
N ASP A 635 -8.33 -30.52 -17.53
CA ASP A 635 -9.32 -30.87 -18.54
C ASP A 635 -10.71 -30.39 -18.09
N PHE A 636 -11.44 -29.75 -19.00
CA PHE A 636 -12.80 -29.33 -18.71
C PHE A 636 -13.73 -30.55 -18.73
N SER A 637 -14.25 -30.91 -17.56
CA SER A 637 -15.15 -32.07 -17.38
C SER A 637 -16.64 -31.71 -17.41
N GLY A 638 -17.00 -30.45 -17.68
CA GLY A 638 -18.39 -30.00 -17.62
C GLY A 638 -19.20 -30.42 -18.85
N THR A 639 -20.43 -30.87 -18.64
CA THR A 639 -21.40 -31.12 -19.71
C THR A 639 -22.10 -29.82 -20.13
N ASP A 640 -22.67 -29.78 -21.35
CA ASP A 640 -23.49 -28.65 -21.81
C ASP A 640 -24.64 -28.32 -20.86
N SER A 641 -25.24 -29.33 -20.23
CA SER A 641 -26.27 -29.14 -19.21
C SER A 641 -25.74 -28.40 -17.97
N THR A 642 -24.50 -28.71 -17.55
CA THR A 642 -23.85 -28.04 -16.42
C THR A 642 -23.61 -26.57 -16.71
N ILE A 643 -23.14 -26.24 -17.93
CA ILE A 643 -22.91 -24.86 -18.37
C ILE A 643 -24.24 -24.10 -18.40
N LYS A 644 -25.28 -24.67 -19.03
CA LYS A 644 -26.60 -24.02 -19.12
C LYS A 644 -27.19 -23.71 -17.76
N ASN A 645 -27.07 -24.65 -16.81
CA ASN A 645 -27.58 -24.55 -15.45
C ASN A 645 -26.73 -23.67 -14.50
N PHE A 646 -25.55 -23.23 -14.94
CA PHE A 646 -24.72 -22.33 -14.14
C PHE A 646 -25.42 -20.97 -13.95
N LYS A 647 -25.71 -20.63 -12.69
CA LYS A 647 -26.41 -19.39 -12.33
C LYS A 647 -25.42 -18.24 -12.23
N LEU A 648 -25.64 -17.22 -13.06
CA LEU A 648 -24.92 -15.95 -12.97
C LEU A 648 -25.60 -15.04 -11.96
N SER A 649 -24.81 -14.28 -11.20
CA SER A 649 -25.35 -13.28 -10.27
C SER A 649 -25.93 -12.08 -11.05
N PRO A 650 -26.85 -11.30 -10.44
CA PRO A 650 -27.34 -10.05 -11.05
C PRO A 650 -26.20 -9.08 -11.41
N LEU A 651 -25.16 -9.01 -10.58
CA LEU A 651 -23.94 -8.25 -10.82
C LEU A 651 -23.25 -8.70 -12.12
N GLN A 652 -23.05 -10.01 -12.31
CA GLN A 652 -22.42 -10.56 -13.51
C GLN A 652 -23.24 -10.30 -14.78
N LEU A 653 -24.57 -10.40 -14.71
CA LEU A 653 -25.45 -10.07 -15.83
C LEU A 653 -25.34 -8.61 -16.24
N LEU A 654 -25.21 -7.70 -15.26
CA LEU A 654 -24.95 -6.29 -15.53
C LEU A 654 -23.56 -6.06 -16.13
N GLY A 655 -22.54 -6.79 -15.67
CA GLY A 655 -21.19 -6.78 -16.24
C GLY A 655 -21.18 -7.17 -17.72
N ILE A 656 -21.89 -8.25 -18.08
CA ILE A 656 -22.07 -8.70 -19.48
C ILE A 656 -22.68 -7.58 -20.33
N LYS A 657 -23.79 -6.97 -19.87
CA LYS A 657 -24.45 -5.87 -20.58
C LYS A 657 -23.50 -4.67 -20.77
N THR A 658 -22.72 -4.36 -19.75
CA THR A 658 -21.74 -3.25 -19.78
C THR A 658 -20.62 -3.53 -20.78
N ALA A 659 -20.04 -4.73 -20.75
CA ALA A 659 -18.98 -5.15 -21.66
C ALA A 659 -19.44 -5.19 -23.13
N VAL A 660 -20.64 -5.72 -23.40
CA VAL A 660 -21.22 -5.74 -24.76
C VAL A 660 -21.48 -4.33 -25.25
N ARG A 661 -22.06 -3.45 -24.42
CA ARG A 661 -22.28 -2.04 -24.80
C ARG A 661 -20.96 -1.36 -25.19
N TYR A 662 -19.91 -1.58 -24.41
CA TYR A 662 -18.60 -1.03 -24.69
C TYR A 662 -18.00 -1.58 -25.98
N GLY A 663 -18.08 -2.91 -26.20
CA GLY A 663 -17.62 -3.53 -27.44
C GLY A 663 -18.32 -3.00 -28.70
N ILE A 664 -19.62 -2.72 -28.61
CA ILE A 664 -20.39 -2.12 -29.71
C ILE A 664 -19.93 -0.68 -29.95
N HIS A 665 -19.76 0.11 -28.88
CA HIS A 665 -19.27 1.49 -28.95
C HIS A 665 -17.89 1.58 -29.62
N LEU A 666 -16.98 0.67 -29.24
CA LEU A 666 -15.66 0.51 -29.86
C LEU A 666 -15.69 -0.04 -31.30
N LYS A 667 -16.85 -0.47 -31.80
CA LYS A 667 -17.02 -1.13 -33.11
C LYS A 667 -16.18 -2.40 -33.25
N VAL A 668 -15.98 -3.15 -32.16
CA VAL A 668 -15.28 -4.45 -32.16
C VAL A 668 -16.23 -5.64 -32.24
N ILE A 669 -17.51 -5.42 -31.88
CA ILE A 669 -18.63 -6.35 -32.05
C ILE A 669 -19.81 -5.59 -32.66
N ASN A 670 -20.64 -6.27 -33.45
CA ASN A 670 -21.68 -5.63 -34.26
C ASN A 670 -23.11 -5.87 -33.77
N THR A 671 -23.38 -7.04 -33.16
CA THR A 671 -24.74 -7.51 -32.83
C THR A 671 -24.94 -7.61 -31.32
N THR A 672 -25.89 -6.84 -30.76
CA THR A 672 -26.13 -6.79 -29.30
C THR A 672 -26.64 -8.12 -28.74
N SER A 673 -27.64 -8.74 -29.37
CA SER A 673 -28.27 -9.97 -28.85
C SER A 673 -27.33 -11.17 -28.88
N GLU A 674 -26.77 -11.47 -30.05
CA GLU A 674 -25.83 -12.57 -30.26
C GLU A 674 -24.57 -12.40 -29.40
N SER A 675 -23.97 -11.20 -29.37
CA SER A 675 -22.78 -10.97 -28.53
C SER A 675 -23.08 -11.11 -27.04
N THR A 676 -24.28 -10.74 -26.59
CA THR A 676 -24.73 -10.94 -25.20
C THR A 676 -24.85 -12.43 -24.88
N GLU A 677 -25.45 -13.22 -25.77
CA GLU A 677 -25.57 -14.67 -25.60
C GLU A 677 -24.20 -15.36 -25.59
N ASN A 678 -23.34 -15.02 -26.56
CA ASN A 678 -21.97 -15.55 -26.67
C ASN A 678 -21.13 -15.23 -25.44
N LEU A 679 -21.15 -13.99 -24.95
CA LEU A 679 -20.43 -13.62 -23.73
C LEU A 679 -21.06 -14.28 -22.49
N THR A 680 -22.39 -14.41 -22.42
CA THR A 680 -23.08 -15.13 -21.34
C THR A 680 -22.63 -16.58 -21.28
N GLN A 681 -22.59 -17.27 -22.43
CA GLN A 681 -22.13 -18.65 -22.52
C GLN A 681 -20.66 -18.77 -22.14
N LEU A 682 -19.80 -17.86 -22.61
CA LEU A 682 -18.38 -17.85 -22.26
C LEU A 682 -18.16 -17.67 -20.75
N VAL A 683 -18.84 -16.70 -20.13
CA VAL A 683 -18.73 -16.46 -18.67
C VAL A 683 -19.26 -17.65 -17.85
N LYS A 684 -20.31 -18.33 -18.31
CA LYS A 684 -20.78 -19.57 -17.69
C LYS A 684 -19.76 -20.70 -17.82
N LEU A 685 -19.20 -20.87 -19.01
CA LEU A 685 -18.19 -21.89 -19.31
C LEU A 685 -16.93 -21.69 -18.45
N THR A 686 -16.38 -20.47 -18.43
CA THR A 686 -15.23 -20.12 -17.58
C THR A 686 -15.58 -20.26 -16.10
N GLY A 687 -16.75 -19.81 -15.67
CA GLY A 687 -17.23 -19.98 -14.30
C GLY A 687 -17.30 -21.44 -13.85
N CYS A 688 -17.85 -22.33 -14.70
CA CYS A 688 -17.86 -23.77 -14.46
C CYS A 688 -16.43 -24.33 -14.34
N PHE A 689 -15.56 -23.99 -15.29
CA PHE A 689 -14.17 -24.45 -15.32
C PHE A 689 -13.37 -24.02 -14.08
N LEU A 690 -13.49 -22.74 -13.70
CA LEU A 690 -12.81 -22.21 -12.52
C LEU A 690 -13.35 -22.83 -11.24
N ARG A 691 -14.67 -23.06 -11.14
CA ARG A 691 -15.27 -23.71 -9.97
C ARG A 691 -14.77 -25.14 -9.76
N GLN A 692 -14.37 -25.85 -10.81
CA GLN A 692 -13.75 -27.19 -10.69
C GLN A 692 -12.38 -27.13 -10.00
N GLN A 693 -11.69 -26.00 -10.06
CA GLN A 693 -10.37 -25.79 -9.46
C GLN A 693 -10.45 -25.23 -8.04
N GLN A 694 -11.61 -24.68 -7.67
CA GLN A 694 -11.78 -23.97 -6.41
C GLN A 694 -11.83 -24.91 -5.20
N ARG A 695 -11.06 -24.58 -4.15
CA ARG A 695 -11.19 -25.23 -2.84
C ARG A 695 -12.31 -24.60 -2.03
N SER A 696 -13.15 -25.44 -1.41
CA SER A 696 -14.12 -24.99 -0.41
C SER A 696 -13.40 -24.56 0.87
N LEU A 697 -13.63 -23.32 1.28
CA LEU A 697 -13.06 -22.73 2.50
C LEU A 697 -14.19 -22.25 3.40
N LYS A 698 -14.10 -22.58 4.70
CA LYS A 698 -14.93 -21.95 5.72
C LYS A 698 -14.22 -20.69 6.18
N SER A 699 -14.79 -19.53 5.89
CA SER A 699 -14.26 -18.22 6.27
C SER A 699 -15.39 -17.35 6.82
N SER A 700 -15.06 -16.43 7.73
CA SER A 700 -15.95 -15.35 8.19
C SER A 700 -15.94 -14.13 7.27
N LEU A 701 -15.12 -14.14 6.22
CA LEU A 701 -14.99 -13.06 5.24
C LEU A 701 -15.97 -13.29 4.09
N ARG A 702 -16.89 -12.35 3.86
CA ARG A 702 -17.90 -12.44 2.79
C ARG A 702 -17.25 -12.52 1.41
N PHE A 703 -16.09 -11.87 1.23
CA PHE A 703 -15.31 -11.84 0.00
C PHE A 703 -14.73 -13.20 -0.41
N LEU A 704 -14.62 -14.14 0.54
CA LEU A 704 -14.18 -15.52 0.30
C LEU A 704 -15.33 -16.52 0.20
N GLU A 705 -16.58 -16.09 0.34
CA GLU A 705 -17.74 -16.97 0.29
C GLU A 705 -18.19 -17.25 -1.15
N GLY A 706 -18.08 -18.52 -1.55
CA GLY A 706 -18.64 -19.00 -2.82
C GLY A 706 -17.76 -18.63 -4.01
N GLY A 707 -18.37 -18.21 -5.12
CA GLY A 707 -17.64 -17.85 -6.35
C GLY A 707 -17.02 -16.45 -6.29
N TYR A 708 -16.28 -16.08 -7.34
CA TYR A 708 -15.64 -14.77 -7.46
C TYR A 708 -16.64 -13.62 -7.22
N PRO A 709 -16.35 -12.67 -6.31
CA PRO A 709 -17.31 -11.64 -5.89
C PRO A 709 -17.59 -10.55 -6.94
N GLY A 710 -16.66 -10.29 -7.87
CA GLY A 710 -16.79 -9.27 -8.91
C GLY A 710 -17.24 -9.82 -10.27
N PHE A 711 -17.15 -8.98 -11.29
CA PHE A 711 -17.30 -9.40 -12.68
C PHE A 711 -15.96 -9.80 -13.30
N ASP A 712 -15.96 -10.80 -14.17
CA ASP A 712 -14.73 -11.28 -14.82
C ASP A 712 -14.33 -10.35 -15.99
N TRP A 713 -13.74 -9.20 -15.64
CA TRP A 713 -13.26 -8.19 -16.58
C TRP A 713 -12.19 -8.71 -17.54
N PHE A 714 -11.38 -9.69 -17.11
CA PHE A 714 -10.36 -10.27 -17.98
C PHE A 714 -10.99 -11.13 -19.07
N THR A 715 -11.94 -12.02 -18.72
CA THR A 715 -12.70 -12.81 -19.70
C THR A 715 -13.43 -11.91 -20.69
N ALA A 716 -14.07 -10.83 -20.22
CA ALA A 716 -14.71 -9.84 -21.09
C ALA A 716 -13.70 -9.12 -22.01
N THR A 717 -12.52 -8.76 -21.50
CA THR A 717 -11.44 -8.16 -22.30
C THR A 717 -10.96 -9.11 -23.40
N ILE A 718 -10.72 -10.40 -23.07
CA ILE A 718 -10.32 -11.40 -24.06
C ILE A 718 -11.40 -11.62 -25.12
N PHE A 719 -12.67 -11.69 -24.72
CA PHE A 719 -13.79 -11.77 -25.66
C PHE A 719 -13.80 -10.62 -26.67
N LEU A 720 -13.59 -9.38 -26.21
CA LEU A 720 -13.53 -8.20 -27.07
C LEU A 720 -12.25 -8.15 -27.92
N ILE A 721 -11.11 -8.61 -27.41
CA ILE A 721 -9.86 -8.76 -28.18
C ILE A 721 -10.09 -9.69 -29.38
N PHE A 722 -10.83 -10.78 -29.19
CA PHE A 722 -11.23 -11.73 -30.23
C PHE A 722 -12.51 -11.32 -30.97
N ASN A 723 -12.88 -10.04 -30.97
CA ASN A 723 -14.02 -9.49 -31.72
C ASN A 723 -15.35 -10.26 -31.49
N GLY A 724 -15.57 -10.78 -30.28
CA GLY A 724 -16.78 -11.50 -29.92
C GLY A 724 -16.80 -13.00 -30.27
N HIS A 725 -15.70 -13.58 -30.75
CA HIS A 725 -15.61 -15.01 -31.02
C HIS A 725 -15.39 -15.83 -29.73
N ALA A 726 -16.49 -16.33 -29.15
CA ALA A 726 -16.48 -17.04 -27.87
C ALA A 726 -15.57 -18.28 -27.84
N GLU A 727 -15.54 -19.09 -28.91
CA GLU A 727 -14.69 -20.30 -28.98
C GLU A 727 -13.19 -19.98 -28.97
N ARG A 728 -12.77 -18.97 -29.74
CA ARG A 728 -11.36 -18.52 -29.76
C ARG A 728 -10.95 -17.97 -28.39
N ALA A 729 -11.82 -17.16 -27.79
CA ALA A 729 -11.61 -16.63 -26.44
C ALA A 729 -11.50 -17.76 -25.40
N TRP A 730 -12.37 -18.78 -25.47
CA TRP A 730 -12.30 -19.94 -24.58
C TRP A 730 -10.99 -20.72 -24.76
N ASN A 731 -10.61 -21.05 -25.99
CA ASN A 731 -9.37 -21.79 -26.27
C ASN A 731 -8.13 -21.07 -25.74
N PHE A 732 -8.13 -19.74 -25.84
CA PHE A 732 -7.11 -18.89 -25.23
C PHE A 732 -7.16 -19.00 -23.69
N LEU A 733 -8.31 -18.73 -23.07
CA LEU A 733 -8.48 -18.69 -21.61
C LEU A 733 -8.15 -20.04 -20.96
N HIS A 734 -8.57 -21.14 -21.56
CA HIS A 734 -8.28 -22.50 -21.09
C HIS A 734 -6.77 -22.74 -21.00
N LYS A 735 -6.02 -22.49 -22.08
CA LYS A 735 -4.56 -22.63 -22.09
C LYS A 735 -3.87 -21.61 -21.20
N PHE A 736 -4.37 -20.36 -21.18
CA PHE A 736 -3.83 -19.29 -20.36
C PHE A 736 -3.91 -19.62 -18.87
N SER A 737 -4.94 -20.37 -18.43
CA SER A 737 -5.15 -20.74 -17.03
C SER A 737 -4.00 -21.55 -16.40
N SER A 738 -3.13 -22.19 -17.19
CA SER A 738 -1.96 -22.89 -16.67
C SER A 738 -0.75 -21.97 -16.45
N LEU A 739 -0.74 -20.78 -17.04
CA LEU A 739 0.39 -19.86 -16.98
C LEU A 739 0.45 -19.10 -15.65
N GLY A 740 1.66 -18.82 -15.18
CA GLY A 740 1.89 -17.95 -14.01
C GLY A 740 1.26 -16.57 -14.16
N ALA A 741 1.29 -16.02 -15.38
CA ALA A 741 0.66 -14.73 -15.72
C ALA A 741 -0.86 -14.69 -15.42
N SER A 742 -1.56 -15.83 -15.53
CA SER A 742 -2.99 -15.91 -15.20
C SER A 742 -3.29 -15.67 -13.72
N GLY A 743 -2.32 -15.92 -12.83
CA GLY A 743 -2.42 -15.60 -11.41
C GLY A 743 -2.38 -14.10 -11.10
N TYR A 744 -2.15 -13.23 -12.08
CA TYR A 744 -2.05 -11.78 -11.87
C TYR A 744 -2.96 -10.98 -12.80
N LEU A 745 -3.07 -11.38 -14.07
CA LEU A 745 -3.93 -10.71 -15.05
C LEU A 745 -5.42 -11.09 -14.89
N TRP A 746 -5.70 -12.28 -14.36
CA TRP A 746 -7.06 -12.84 -14.34
C TRP A 746 -7.56 -13.07 -12.91
N MET A 747 -8.17 -12.05 -12.32
CA MET A 747 -8.60 -12.05 -10.92
C MET A 747 -9.60 -13.16 -10.56
N ALA A 748 -10.59 -13.43 -11.43
CA ALA A 748 -11.56 -14.50 -11.21
C ALA A 748 -10.87 -15.87 -11.14
N ARG A 749 -9.87 -16.09 -12.01
CA ARG A 749 -9.05 -17.30 -11.99
C ARG A 749 -8.18 -17.36 -10.74
N LEU A 750 -7.53 -16.25 -10.37
CA LEU A 750 -6.71 -16.18 -9.14
C LEU A 750 -7.53 -16.58 -7.90
N HIS A 751 -8.76 -16.09 -7.80
CA HIS A 751 -9.68 -16.44 -6.72
C HIS A 751 -10.04 -17.94 -6.68
N ALA A 752 -10.17 -18.56 -7.85
CA ALA A 752 -10.48 -19.99 -7.98
C ALA A 752 -9.24 -20.91 -7.93
N SER A 753 -8.04 -20.35 -7.78
CA SER A 753 -6.79 -21.10 -7.90
C SER A 753 -6.47 -21.96 -6.69
N LEU A 754 -5.76 -23.08 -6.92
CA LEU A 754 -5.21 -23.94 -5.87
C LEU A 754 -3.94 -23.33 -5.24
N LEU A 755 -4.09 -22.25 -4.50
CA LEU A 755 -2.99 -21.60 -3.77
C LEU A 755 -2.75 -22.24 -2.38
N PRO A 756 -1.60 -21.96 -1.72
CA PRO A 756 -1.38 -22.34 -0.33
C PRO A 756 -2.51 -21.86 0.59
N ILE A 757 -2.91 -22.70 1.56
CA ILE A 757 -4.07 -22.44 2.42
C ILE A 757 -3.91 -21.12 3.20
N SER A 758 -2.71 -20.83 3.69
CA SER A 758 -2.38 -19.59 4.41
C SER A 758 -2.60 -18.33 3.57
N LEU A 759 -2.47 -18.42 2.24
CA LEU A 759 -2.71 -17.32 1.32
C LEU A 759 -4.20 -17.21 1.00
N LEU A 760 -4.88 -18.33 0.73
CA LEU A 760 -6.32 -18.34 0.46
C LEU A 760 -7.16 -17.86 1.65
N SER A 761 -6.88 -18.36 2.84
CA SER A 761 -7.61 -17.98 4.06
C SER A 761 -7.35 -16.54 4.49
N SER A 762 -6.29 -15.91 4.00
CA SER A 762 -5.95 -14.53 4.34
C SER A 762 -6.95 -13.52 3.78
N GLY A 763 -7.61 -13.81 2.66
CA GLY A 763 -8.47 -12.85 1.95
C GLY A 763 -7.70 -11.74 1.23
N ILE A 764 -6.36 -11.82 1.15
CA ILE A 764 -5.51 -10.82 0.52
C ILE A 764 -4.92 -11.41 -0.77
N PRO A 765 -5.30 -10.90 -1.97
CA PRO A 765 -4.87 -11.48 -3.22
C PRO A 765 -3.40 -11.17 -3.55
N PRO A 766 -2.67 -12.08 -4.22
CA PRO A 766 -1.33 -11.83 -4.77
C PRO A 766 -1.19 -10.60 -5.66
N LEU A 767 -2.25 -10.17 -6.36
CA LEU A 767 -2.25 -8.91 -7.09
C LEU A 767 -1.97 -7.71 -6.14
N PHE A 768 -2.46 -7.75 -4.90
CA PHE A 768 -2.17 -6.74 -3.88
C PHE A 768 -0.83 -7.03 -3.18
N SER A 769 -0.65 -8.22 -2.62
CA SER A 769 0.51 -8.52 -1.76
C SER A 769 1.84 -8.73 -2.50
N SER A 770 1.81 -9.00 -3.81
CA SER A 770 3.00 -9.13 -4.65
C SER A 770 3.08 -8.03 -5.71
N THR A 771 2.12 -7.90 -6.64
CA THR A 771 2.25 -6.89 -7.71
C THR A 771 2.26 -5.47 -7.14
N ALA A 772 1.28 -5.11 -6.33
CA ALA A 772 1.19 -3.76 -5.76
C ALA A 772 2.39 -3.43 -4.85
N HIS A 773 2.85 -4.42 -4.07
CA HIS A 773 4.08 -4.31 -3.29
C HIS A 773 5.33 -4.03 -4.16
N ASN A 774 5.48 -4.76 -5.27
CA ASN A 774 6.61 -4.58 -6.20
C ASN A 774 6.52 -3.23 -6.94
N ILE A 775 5.32 -2.71 -7.20
CA ILE A 775 5.12 -1.34 -7.70
C ILE A 775 5.66 -0.34 -6.69
N GLU A 776 5.28 -0.44 -5.41
CA GLU A 776 5.80 0.45 -4.37
C GLU A 776 7.32 0.33 -4.21
N LEU A 777 7.88 -0.89 -4.29
CA LEU A 777 9.32 -1.12 -4.24
C LEU A 777 10.06 -0.35 -5.34
N VAL A 778 9.65 -0.52 -6.59
CA VAL A 778 10.31 0.14 -7.73
C VAL A 778 10.06 1.65 -7.68
N LEU A 779 8.86 2.09 -7.26
CA LEU A 779 8.51 3.50 -7.14
C LEU A 779 9.35 4.23 -6.09
N GLN A 780 9.57 3.64 -4.91
CA GLN A 780 10.39 4.21 -3.83
C GLN A 780 11.85 4.40 -4.26
N ILE A 781 12.32 3.61 -5.24
CA ILE A 781 13.69 3.67 -5.75
C ILE A 781 13.80 4.65 -6.92
N GLU A 782 12.97 4.49 -7.95
CA GLU A 782 13.09 5.23 -9.21
C GLU A 782 12.38 6.60 -9.17
N LEU A 783 11.32 6.76 -8.37
CA LEU A 783 10.48 7.97 -8.31
C LEU A 783 10.17 8.38 -6.85
N PRO A 784 11.18 8.69 -6.03
CA PRO A 784 11.00 8.95 -4.59
C PRO A 784 10.11 10.17 -4.29
N LEU A 785 10.06 11.17 -5.18
CA LEU A 785 9.15 12.32 -5.06
C LEU A 785 7.68 11.90 -5.18
N VAL A 786 7.38 11.03 -6.14
CA VAL A 786 6.03 10.47 -6.30
C VAL A 786 5.68 9.63 -5.08
N ALA A 787 6.56 8.73 -4.64
CA ALA A 787 6.33 7.94 -3.42
C ALA A 787 6.04 8.83 -2.19
N SER A 788 6.79 9.92 -2.02
CA SER A 788 6.58 10.89 -0.93
C SER A 788 5.24 11.61 -1.05
N ALA A 789 4.78 11.92 -2.26
CA ALA A 789 3.50 12.58 -2.50
C ALA A 789 2.31 11.72 -2.03
N PHE A 790 2.36 10.41 -2.30
CA PHE A 790 1.37 9.46 -1.76
C PHE A 790 1.41 9.41 -0.23
N THR A 791 2.59 9.30 0.37
CA THR A 791 2.74 9.27 1.84
C THR A 791 2.19 10.54 2.48
N MET A 792 2.52 11.72 1.95
CA MET A 792 2.01 13.01 2.45
C MET A 792 0.50 13.16 2.29
N SER A 793 -0.07 12.57 1.24
CA SER A 793 -1.52 12.56 1.00
C SER A 793 -2.28 11.50 1.82
N GLY A 794 -1.58 10.62 2.54
CA GLY A 794 -2.19 9.63 3.44
C GLY A 794 -2.87 8.44 2.77
N TYR A 795 -2.50 8.11 1.52
CA TYR A 795 -3.03 6.96 0.78
C TYR A 795 -1.91 6.28 -0.04
N THR A 796 -2.14 5.08 -0.58
CA THR A 796 -1.05 4.22 -1.06
C THR A 796 -1.05 4.02 -2.57
N PRO A 797 0.13 3.95 -3.22
CA PRO A 797 0.23 3.55 -4.62
C PRO A 797 -0.39 2.18 -4.86
N SER A 798 -0.27 1.25 -3.89
CA SER A 798 -0.85 -0.08 -4.01
C SER A 798 -2.35 -0.05 -4.23
N GLN A 799 -3.10 0.80 -3.53
CA GLN A 799 -4.55 0.85 -3.67
C GLN A 799 -4.98 1.34 -5.07
N ILE A 800 -4.29 2.36 -5.61
CA ILE A 800 -4.58 2.91 -6.94
C ILE A 800 -4.21 1.92 -8.04
N CYS A 801 -3.01 1.35 -7.99
CA CYS A 801 -2.59 0.41 -9.01
C CYS A 801 -3.39 -0.89 -8.94
N PHE A 802 -3.73 -1.40 -7.75
CA PHE A 802 -4.63 -2.55 -7.61
C PHE A 802 -5.99 -2.27 -8.25
N HIS A 803 -6.53 -1.06 -8.05
CA HIS A 803 -7.78 -0.62 -8.65
C HIS A 803 -7.71 -0.57 -10.19
N TRP A 804 -6.65 -0.03 -10.78
CA TRP A 804 -6.50 -0.03 -12.24
C TRP A 804 -6.37 -1.46 -12.80
N LEU A 805 -5.59 -2.30 -12.14
CA LEU A 805 -5.28 -3.66 -12.57
C LEU A 805 -6.50 -4.60 -12.46
N SER A 806 -7.29 -4.52 -11.40
CA SER A 806 -8.43 -5.41 -11.16
C SER A 806 -9.53 -5.30 -12.23
N GLN A 807 -9.61 -4.15 -12.91
CA GLN A 807 -10.55 -3.90 -14.01
C GLN A 807 -9.86 -3.76 -15.38
N CYS A 808 -8.65 -4.31 -15.55
CA CYS A 808 -7.90 -4.31 -16.81
C CYS A 808 -7.72 -2.90 -17.43
N PHE A 809 -7.57 -1.85 -16.61
CA PHE A 809 -7.49 -0.45 -17.02
C PHE A 809 -8.72 0.12 -17.76
N TRP A 810 -9.86 -0.57 -17.77
CA TRP A 810 -11.10 -0.02 -18.31
C TRP A 810 -11.40 1.32 -17.61
N ASN A 811 -11.80 2.34 -18.38
CA ASN A 811 -11.96 3.75 -17.98
C ASN A 811 -10.69 4.61 -17.84
N TYR A 812 -9.50 4.01 -17.86
CA TYR A 812 -8.24 4.74 -17.65
C TYR A 812 -7.36 4.82 -18.89
N LEU A 813 -7.33 3.75 -19.68
CA LEU A 813 -6.60 3.67 -20.94
C LEU A 813 -7.60 3.49 -22.09
N ASP A 814 -7.22 3.98 -23.28
CA ASP A 814 -7.95 3.66 -24.50
C ASP A 814 -7.81 2.16 -24.81
N TRP A 815 -8.78 1.61 -25.53
CA TRP A 815 -8.89 0.19 -25.84
C TRP A 815 -7.60 -0.39 -26.45
N LEU A 816 -6.96 0.34 -27.37
CA LEU A 816 -5.72 -0.14 -27.99
C LEU A 816 -4.61 -0.33 -26.96
N ASP A 817 -4.49 0.59 -26.00
CA ASP A 817 -3.53 0.54 -24.92
C ASP A 817 -3.86 -0.59 -23.91
N ILE A 818 -5.15 -0.89 -23.69
CA ILE A 818 -5.57 -2.08 -22.93
C ILE A 818 -5.10 -3.37 -23.64
N VAL A 819 -5.25 -3.46 -24.96
CA VAL A 819 -4.75 -4.62 -25.73
C VAL A 819 -3.22 -4.69 -25.68
N HIS A 820 -2.52 -3.55 -25.77
CA HIS A 820 -1.07 -3.51 -25.62
C HIS A 820 -0.62 -3.97 -24.23
N TYR A 821 -1.29 -3.54 -23.17
CA TYR A 821 -1.02 -3.97 -21.80
C TYR A 821 -1.09 -5.51 -21.67
N VAL A 822 -2.20 -6.12 -22.13
CA VAL A 822 -2.38 -7.58 -22.08
C VAL A 822 -1.29 -8.28 -22.91
N THR A 823 -1.01 -7.77 -24.11
CA THR A 823 0.00 -8.37 -25.01
C THR A 823 1.41 -8.27 -24.42
N VAL A 824 1.79 -7.11 -23.89
CA VAL A 824 3.11 -6.88 -23.28
C VAL A 824 3.32 -7.81 -22.09
N CYS A 825 2.34 -7.94 -21.20
CA CYS A 825 2.46 -8.82 -20.03
C CYS A 825 2.56 -10.30 -20.40
N ILE A 826 1.88 -10.74 -21.47
CA ILE A 826 1.92 -12.13 -21.92
C ILE A 826 3.23 -12.43 -22.68
N CYS A 827 3.66 -11.55 -23.58
CA CYS A 827 4.83 -11.79 -24.42
C CYS A 827 6.16 -11.53 -23.69
N LEU A 828 6.26 -10.42 -22.95
CA LEU A 828 7.50 -9.99 -22.30
C LEU A 828 7.64 -10.50 -20.85
N GLY A 829 6.53 -10.87 -20.22
CA GLY A 829 6.48 -11.40 -18.86
C GLY A 829 5.55 -10.61 -17.96
N VAL A 830 4.98 -11.29 -16.96
CA VAL A 830 3.97 -10.69 -16.07
C VAL A 830 4.54 -9.55 -15.20
N ASP A 831 5.86 -9.49 -15.00
CA ASP A 831 6.56 -8.41 -14.32
C ASP A 831 6.40 -7.06 -15.03
N TYR A 832 6.10 -7.05 -16.33
CA TYR A 832 5.77 -5.81 -17.06
C TYR A 832 4.51 -5.12 -16.54
N GLN A 833 3.62 -5.84 -15.84
CA GLN A 833 2.48 -5.22 -15.15
C GLN A 833 2.95 -4.20 -14.10
N VAL A 834 4.05 -4.50 -13.40
CA VAL A 834 4.69 -3.60 -12.42
C VAL A 834 5.32 -2.41 -13.14
N TYR A 835 6.11 -2.68 -14.19
CA TYR A 835 6.81 -1.63 -14.92
C TYR A 835 5.86 -0.67 -15.64
N LEU A 836 4.72 -1.16 -16.12
CA LEU A 836 3.67 -0.34 -16.71
C LEU A 836 3.09 0.64 -15.70
N CYS A 837 2.73 0.16 -14.50
CA CYS A 837 2.22 1.03 -13.45
C CYS A 837 3.25 2.10 -13.04
N VAL A 838 4.54 1.73 -12.95
CA VAL A 838 5.62 2.69 -12.69
C VAL A 838 5.78 3.69 -13.83
N ALA A 839 5.64 3.27 -15.09
CA ALA A 839 5.67 4.15 -16.26
C ALA A 839 4.50 5.14 -16.25
N ILE A 840 3.29 4.70 -15.90
CA ILE A 840 2.12 5.57 -15.72
C ILE A 840 2.38 6.59 -14.61
N LEU A 841 2.86 6.15 -13.45
CA LEU A 841 3.16 7.06 -12.33
C LEU A 841 4.29 8.05 -12.64
N ARG A 842 5.25 7.65 -13.49
CA ARG A 842 6.28 8.55 -14.03
C ARG A 842 5.67 9.61 -14.93
N HIS A 843 4.78 9.20 -15.84
CA HIS A 843 4.08 10.10 -16.76
C HIS A 843 3.24 11.13 -16.01
N LEU A 844 2.54 10.70 -14.97
CA LEU A 844 1.68 11.54 -14.14
C LEU A 844 2.44 12.34 -13.06
N GLN A 845 3.78 12.35 -13.05
CA GLN A 845 4.55 12.92 -11.92
C GLN A 845 4.20 14.38 -11.63
N GLU A 846 4.08 15.23 -12.64
CA GLU A 846 3.76 16.65 -12.46
C GLU A 846 2.35 16.85 -11.89
N GLU A 847 1.37 16.15 -12.46
CA GLU A 847 -0.02 16.17 -12.01
C GLU A 847 -0.14 15.63 -10.59
N ILE A 848 0.58 14.56 -10.24
CA ILE A 848 0.60 13.99 -8.90
C ILE A 848 1.11 15.02 -7.87
N LEU A 849 2.20 15.71 -8.18
CA LEU A 849 2.76 16.73 -7.28
C LEU A 849 1.83 17.94 -7.15
N SER A 850 1.13 18.32 -8.22
CA SER A 850 0.11 19.37 -8.20
C SER A 850 -1.09 18.96 -7.34
N HIS A 851 -1.68 17.80 -7.60
CA HIS A 851 -2.87 17.31 -6.90
C HIS A 851 -2.62 16.95 -5.42
N MET A 852 -1.37 16.61 -5.07
CA MET A 852 -0.95 16.53 -3.67
C MET A 852 -1.10 17.88 -2.95
N GLN A 853 -0.73 18.98 -3.60
CA GLN A 853 -0.82 20.32 -3.00
C GLN A 853 -2.26 20.78 -2.83
N THR A 854 -3.15 20.41 -3.76
CA THR A 854 -4.60 20.69 -3.70
C THR A 854 -5.40 19.70 -2.83
N GLN A 855 -4.73 18.67 -2.29
CA GLN A 855 -5.32 17.66 -1.38
C GLN A 855 -6.48 16.85 -1.99
N ASP A 856 -6.45 16.61 -3.29
CA ASP A 856 -7.46 15.88 -4.05
C ASP A 856 -6.88 14.72 -4.87
N LEU A 857 -5.60 14.38 -4.63
CA LEU A 857 -4.85 13.41 -5.40
C LEU A 857 -5.50 12.02 -5.56
N ILE A 858 -6.12 11.47 -4.52
CA ILE A 858 -6.85 10.20 -4.63
C ILE A 858 -8.06 10.30 -5.57
N ILE A 859 -8.71 11.46 -5.62
CA ILE A 859 -9.88 11.69 -6.48
C ILE A 859 -9.42 11.77 -7.92
N PHE A 860 -8.37 12.56 -8.19
CA PHE A 860 -7.73 12.66 -9.51
C PHE A 860 -7.40 11.27 -10.07
N LEU A 861 -6.61 10.47 -9.35
CA LEU A 861 -6.15 9.15 -9.81
C LEU A 861 -7.27 8.11 -9.97
N LYS A 862 -8.41 8.30 -9.28
CA LYS A 862 -9.55 7.38 -9.38
C LYS A 862 -10.61 7.85 -10.34
N GLU A 863 -10.85 9.13 -10.53
CA GLU A 863 -11.93 9.60 -11.40
C GLU A 863 -11.45 9.94 -12.81
N GLU A 864 -10.21 10.38 -12.96
CA GLU A 864 -9.67 10.84 -14.24
C GLU A 864 -9.00 9.71 -15.05
N SER A 865 -9.22 9.76 -16.35
CA SER A 865 -8.55 8.90 -17.32
C SER A 865 -7.09 9.32 -17.52
N ILE A 866 -6.19 8.40 -17.81
CA ILE A 866 -4.77 8.69 -18.01
C ILE A 866 -4.57 9.27 -19.42
N ARG A 867 -4.55 10.60 -19.52
CA ARG A 867 -4.48 11.30 -20.81
C ARG A 867 -3.06 11.23 -21.39
N ARG A 868 -2.98 11.11 -22.72
CA ARG A 868 -1.72 11.19 -23.51
C ARG A 868 -0.67 10.16 -23.09
N PHE A 869 -1.09 9.01 -22.57
CA PHE A 869 -0.21 7.90 -22.24
C PHE A 869 -0.47 6.75 -23.22
N HIS A 870 0.58 6.29 -23.89
CA HIS A 870 0.51 5.13 -24.79
C HIS A 870 1.51 4.06 -24.34
N VAL A 871 1.05 2.82 -24.17
CA VAL A 871 1.82 1.75 -23.53
C VAL A 871 3.14 1.50 -24.25
N LEU A 872 3.12 1.46 -25.59
CA LEU A 872 4.30 1.13 -26.39
C LEU A 872 5.32 2.27 -26.47
N ASP A 873 4.91 3.54 -26.28
CA ASP A 873 5.85 4.67 -26.25
C ASP A 873 6.81 4.57 -25.06
N HIS A 874 6.36 3.94 -23.96
CA HIS A 874 7.14 3.72 -22.75
C HIS A 874 7.86 2.36 -22.72
N ILE A 875 7.84 1.56 -23.80
CA ILE A 875 8.40 0.19 -23.80
C ILE A 875 9.90 0.16 -23.53
N LYS A 876 10.66 1.17 -23.99
CA LYS A 876 12.10 1.27 -23.75
C LYS A 876 12.40 1.49 -22.27
N PHE A 877 11.66 2.38 -21.63
CA PHE A 877 11.78 2.60 -20.18
C PHE A 877 11.40 1.34 -19.39
N MET A 878 10.32 0.65 -19.77
CA MET A 878 9.95 -0.62 -19.14
C MET A 878 11.04 -1.68 -19.32
N LYS A 879 11.75 -1.69 -20.46
CA LYS A 879 12.90 -2.58 -20.68
C LYS A 879 14.09 -2.24 -19.78
N GLU A 880 14.36 -0.96 -19.53
CA GLU A 880 15.37 -0.53 -18.56
C GLU A 880 15.02 -1.04 -17.15
N LEU A 881 13.75 -0.93 -16.75
CA LEU A 881 13.27 -1.47 -15.47
C LEU A 881 13.41 -3.00 -15.42
N GLU A 882 13.07 -3.71 -16.50
CA GLU A 882 13.26 -5.16 -16.61
C GLU A 882 14.73 -5.54 -16.33
N THR A 883 15.69 -4.86 -16.95
CA THR A 883 17.12 -5.18 -16.76
C THR A 883 17.59 -5.02 -15.31
N LYS A 884 17.03 -4.04 -14.59
CA LYS A 884 17.36 -3.76 -13.19
C LYS A 884 16.63 -4.68 -12.21
N TYR A 885 15.35 -4.97 -12.44
CA TYR A 885 14.45 -5.49 -11.41
C TYR A 885 13.89 -6.90 -11.67
N ARG A 886 13.97 -7.44 -12.90
CA ARG A 886 13.31 -8.71 -13.26
C ARG A 886 13.68 -9.88 -12.35
N LYS A 887 14.96 -9.99 -11.94
CA LYS A 887 15.42 -11.06 -11.04
C LYS A 887 14.70 -11.07 -9.69
N ILE A 888 14.16 -9.94 -9.26
CA ILE A 888 13.47 -9.78 -7.98
C ILE A 888 11.96 -9.82 -8.22
N VAL A 889 11.46 -8.96 -9.11
CA VAL A 889 10.02 -8.80 -9.34
C VAL A 889 9.41 -10.06 -9.96
N LEU A 890 9.98 -10.58 -11.04
CA LEU A 890 9.46 -11.79 -11.67
C LEU A 890 9.62 -13.01 -10.76
N SER A 891 10.73 -13.11 -10.02
CA SER A 891 10.91 -14.21 -9.07
C SER A 891 9.88 -14.18 -7.94
N ASP A 892 9.55 -13.00 -7.41
CA ASP A 892 8.53 -12.84 -6.38
C ASP A 892 7.15 -13.23 -6.93
N MET A 893 6.80 -12.73 -8.11
CA MET A 893 5.51 -13.03 -8.74
C MET A 893 5.37 -14.52 -9.14
N MET A 894 6.43 -15.15 -9.64
CA MET A 894 6.38 -16.55 -10.06
C MET A 894 6.45 -17.56 -8.89
N ASN A 895 6.64 -17.11 -7.65
CA ASN A 895 6.64 -17.98 -6.46
C ASN A 895 5.24 -18.21 -5.85
N ILE A 896 4.16 -17.78 -6.52
CA ILE A 896 2.78 -17.81 -6.01
C ILE A 896 2.26 -19.21 -5.60
N SER A 897 2.78 -20.28 -6.19
CA SER A 897 2.35 -21.67 -5.95
C SER A 897 3.26 -22.44 -5.00
N LYS A 898 4.40 -21.86 -4.61
CA LYS A 898 5.36 -22.49 -3.70
C LYS A 898 5.11 -21.97 -2.28
N PRO A 899 5.03 -22.86 -1.27
CA PRO A 899 4.78 -22.49 0.12
C PRO A 899 5.89 -21.61 0.71
#